data_AF-A0A366EMP1-F1
#
_entry.id   AF-A0A366EMP1-F1
#
_cell.length_a   1.000
_cell.length_b   1.000
_cell.length_c   1.000
_cell.angle_alpha   90.00
_cell.angle_beta   90.00
_cell.angle_gamma   90.00
#
_symmetry.space_group_name_H-M   'P 1'
#
loop_
_entity.id
_entity.type
_entity.pdbx_description
1 polymer ?
#
loop_
_entity_poly.entity_id
_entity_poly.type
_entity_poly.pdbx_seq_one_letter_code
_entity_poly.pdbx_strand_id
1 'polypeptide(L)'
;MKKKIRSLVALVFVFSLIFSQFSMVETGAEESGVPHEEGTLTIGTPVDGEFDVSENVHWYKVDPSESEIEDYTHLRMKLQSELELNVTVYSSLENAIDNRAFDRYMGYSFQNEPAIIDFPISWVGPYYIKIESYGMEEEYVEFEEEFEDMVIPYTVSYDGITLPPSDEAIAEECPAELSTKERENGKSILRDLRTVRETVLAKTEKGQELSALYYKAAPFISSKMVFSKTLRDSVYHDLVQLKDLFADVAANGSASSYKITKEDQKAINNLYKNALESTPEFIQEKIENTGKSVGISNLTNSTVSTILAKAGLSPIKAAGDENRLIVKLKDKKDAASIQGKAETLGVESISPLKAKDSFFSNMYVIEVDGDSFDKVSTASLNATSKEIAKLPEVEFVEPVQQYKALSSDAQYPYQWSLKNNGDNGGTPDADIQYEQLQEILKEKDLEDTVIAVVDTGVDHTLADLGNHVLKNDGYNFVGGNSDAMDDHGHGTHVSGIIAAEANNHYSMAGINPHTKILPVKVLDASGSGDTEQIAYGIKYAVDQGAQVINLSLGGSYSRVIEYALKYAYDHGVTVVAATGNDGMEEISYPGSSKYVVSVGATNNMDLVSDYSNFGNGIDLVAPGTDIPSLVPDGNVTYMSGTSMATPHVAAVAGLLLSHDAGLTPAQVERVLTRTAVDITFDEEDNPGNGYYYDDEYPYPAELVLPGYDTVSGWGRLDALGAVTGIDQANIGTERIFGTDRYETAVKISSKGWEQSDVAVIATGRNYPDALSATPLAYHHNAPLLLTNTTTLPKSVEDELKRLKVKKVILVGGKSVITANVEKEVKDLGIKTISRISGADRYETSVKIAEQLGFTDRAVVATGQSFADALSIAPIAASLEMPILLTKKSGTPDSVRSYMEESMFEQFYVIGGESAIPETVAEEFMNYERLSGSDRYETNSSIINYFASELNMSTPFIATGKNYPDALAGSALAAVEGNPVVLTHPKEAQFTTMDTLATFAPVTDMYYILGGEGAISDSVVESLMAQ
;
A
#
# COMPACT_ATOMS: atom_id res chain seq x y z
N MET A 1 47.16 -33.54 40.30
CA MET A 1 46.53 -32.21 40.41
C MET A 1 45.63 -32.04 39.19
N LYS A 2 44.37 -32.48 39.08
CA LYS A 2 43.23 -32.59 40.03
C LYS A 2 42.95 -31.30 40.80
N LYS A 3 41.80 -30.70 40.42
CA LYS A 3 40.89 -29.82 41.18
C LYS A 3 41.47 -28.47 41.64
N LYS A 4 41.09 -27.37 40.96
CA LYS A 4 40.63 -26.10 41.59
C LYS A 4 40.35 -24.92 40.63
N ILE A 5 39.89 -25.13 39.39
CA ILE A 5 39.34 -24.02 38.57
C ILE A 5 38.04 -24.47 37.89
N ARG A 6 37.06 -24.85 38.72
CA ARG A 6 35.65 -25.08 38.33
C ARG A 6 34.67 -24.58 39.41
N SER A 7 35.10 -23.64 40.27
CA SER A 7 34.31 -23.17 41.43
C SER A 7 34.20 -21.64 41.57
N LEU A 8 34.63 -20.86 40.57
CA LEU A 8 34.44 -19.40 40.57
C LEU A 8 33.36 -18.95 39.56
N VAL A 9 33.15 -19.73 38.50
CA VAL A 9 32.11 -19.44 37.49
C VAL A 9 30.74 -20.00 37.88
N ALA A 10 30.69 -21.01 38.77
CA ALA A 10 29.44 -21.51 39.35
C ALA A 10 29.02 -20.76 40.63
N LEU A 11 29.87 -19.91 41.21
CA LEU A 11 29.51 -19.11 42.40
C LEU A 11 28.91 -17.75 42.01
N VAL A 12 29.38 -17.17 40.90
CA VAL A 12 28.88 -15.88 40.38
C VAL A 12 27.54 -16.04 39.64
N PHE A 13 27.34 -17.15 38.93
CA PHE A 13 26.05 -17.45 38.28
C PHE A 13 24.96 -18.02 39.20
N VAL A 14 25.33 -18.54 40.38
CA VAL A 14 24.36 -18.97 41.39
C VAL A 14 23.96 -17.80 42.31
N PHE A 15 24.79 -16.76 42.44
CA PHE A 15 24.41 -15.53 43.17
C PHE A 15 23.57 -14.56 42.34
N SER A 16 23.70 -14.53 41.01
CA SER A 16 22.83 -13.71 40.15
C SER A 16 21.43 -14.31 39.94
N LEU A 17 21.22 -15.59 40.26
CA LEU A 17 19.94 -16.29 40.14
C LEU A 17 19.24 -16.57 41.49
N ILE A 18 19.87 -16.21 42.62
CA ILE A 18 19.26 -16.35 43.95
C ILE A 18 18.67 -15.02 44.43
N PHE A 19 19.09 -13.87 43.90
CA PHE A 19 18.49 -12.57 44.21
C PHE A 19 17.26 -12.21 43.35
N SER A 20 16.94 -12.98 42.32
CA SER A 20 15.67 -12.86 41.59
C SER A 20 14.52 -13.71 42.19
N GLN A 21 14.75 -14.43 43.29
CA GLN A 21 13.74 -15.29 43.93
C GLN A 21 13.64 -15.15 45.46
N PHE A 22 14.24 -14.12 46.07
CA PHE A 22 13.84 -13.73 47.41
C PHE A 22 12.63 -12.81 47.32
N SER A 23 11.46 -13.37 47.62
CA SER A 23 10.41 -12.61 48.31
C SER A 23 11.08 -11.81 49.41
N MET A 24 11.01 -10.49 49.34
CA MET A 24 11.41 -9.62 50.44
C MET A 24 10.84 -10.22 51.73
N VAL A 25 11.73 -10.43 52.68
CA VAL A 25 11.35 -10.70 54.07
C VAL A 25 10.38 -9.60 54.46
N GLU A 26 9.21 -9.98 54.98
CA GLU A 26 8.27 -9.09 55.68
C GLU A 26 9.04 -8.37 56.81
N THR A 27 9.68 -7.27 56.48
CA THR A 27 9.76 -6.14 57.38
C THR A 27 8.43 -5.44 57.21
N GLY A 28 7.60 -5.47 58.25
CA GLY A 28 6.29 -4.83 58.24
C GLY A 28 6.42 -3.34 57.95
N ALA A 29 6.36 -2.99 56.67
CA ALA A 29 5.90 -1.70 56.23
C ALA A 29 4.38 -1.77 56.28
N GLU A 30 3.76 -0.81 56.96
CA GLU A 30 2.32 -0.60 56.87
C GLU A 30 1.89 -0.61 55.40
N GLU A 31 0.70 -1.17 55.12
CA GLU A 31 -0.02 -0.98 53.87
C GLU A 31 -0.16 0.53 53.63
N SER A 32 0.79 1.17 52.95
CA SER A 32 0.66 2.54 52.50
C SER A 32 -0.15 2.54 51.21
N GLY A 33 -1.46 2.35 51.33
CA GLY A 33 -2.37 2.75 50.27
C GLY A 33 -2.10 4.22 49.89
N VAL A 34 -2.28 4.56 48.61
CA VAL A 34 -2.19 5.95 48.13
C VAL A 34 -3.00 6.86 49.07
N PRO A 35 -2.39 7.84 49.77
CA PRO A 35 -3.04 8.61 50.83
C PRO A 35 -4.23 9.42 50.34
N HIS A 36 -5.19 9.70 51.23
CA HIS A 36 -6.38 10.50 50.91
C HIS A 36 -6.11 12.00 50.63
N GLU A 37 -4.90 12.51 50.90
CA GLU A 37 -4.51 13.92 50.71
C GLU A 37 -3.32 14.03 49.73
N GLU A 38 -3.59 13.89 48.44
CA GLU A 38 -2.60 14.08 47.37
C GLU A 38 -2.42 15.56 47.01
N GLY A 39 -1.17 15.99 46.82
CA GLY A 39 -0.87 17.29 46.23
C GLY A 39 -1.24 17.32 44.75
N THR A 40 -2.07 18.27 44.32
CA THR A 40 -2.35 18.43 42.87
C THR A 40 -1.29 19.35 42.27
N LEU A 41 -0.55 18.84 41.29
CA LEU A 41 0.37 19.67 40.53
C LEU A 41 -0.39 20.41 39.42
N THR A 42 0.06 21.61 39.10
CA THR A 42 -0.45 22.41 37.98
C THR A 42 0.71 22.85 37.11
N ILE A 43 0.50 22.86 35.78
CA ILE A 43 1.54 23.13 34.80
C ILE A 43 2.32 24.42 35.08
N GLY A 44 3.64 24.35 34.93
CA GLY A 44 4.55 25.48 35.11
C GLY A 44 4.58 26.08 36.52
N THR A 45 3.96 25.42 37.51
CA THR A 45 3.92 25.87 38.91
C THR A 45 4.66 24.88 39.80
N PRO A 46 5.92 25.16 40.16
CA PRO A 46 6.67 24.32 41.09
C PRO A 46 6.01 24.27 42.48
N VAL A 47 6.07 23.11 43.10
CA VAL A 47 5.63 22.85 44.47
C VAL A 47 6.85 22.42 45.28
N ASP A 48 7.08 23.12 46.38
CA ASP A 48 8.12 22.75 47.35
C ASP A 48 7.56 21.74 48.34
N GLY A 49 8.35 20.71 48.65
CA GLY A 49 8.04 19.68 49.63
C GLY A 49 9.25 19.36 50.51
N GLU A 50 9.00 18.75 51.66
CA GLU A 50 10.02 18.51 52.69
C GLU A 50 9.74 17.18 53.39
N PHE A 51 10.68 16.23 53.39
CA PHE A 51 10.54 15.00 54.19
C PHE A 51 10.99 15.23 55.64
N ASP A 52 10.14 14.86 56.60
CA ASP A 52 10.45 14.72 58.03
C ASP A 52 10.83 13.25 58.35
N VAL A 53 11.48 13.01 59.49
CA VAL A 53 11.98 11.70 59.95
C VAL A 53 10.88 10.63 60.05
N SER A 54 9.60 11.01 60.10
CA SER A 54 8.45 10.09 60.14
C SER A 54 7.79 9.82 58.78
N GLU A 55 8.10 10.58 57.73
CA GLU A 55 7.47 10.45 56.41
C GLU A 55 8.51 10.04 55.36
N ASN A 56 8.23 8.99 54.60
CA ASN A 56 9.14 8.45 53.59
C ASN A 56 8.58 8.51 52.17
N VAL A 57 7.30 8.87 52.01
CA VAL A 57 6.61 8.95 50.72
C VAL A 57 5.69 10.16 50.65
N HIS A 58 5.81 10.93 49.56
CA HIS A 58 4.83 11.95 49.18
C HIS A 58 4.17 11.60 47.86
N TRP A 59 2.85 11.82 47.79
CA TRP A 59 2.04 11.55 46.62
C TRP A 59 1.50 12.83 46.00
N TYR A 60 1.61 12.89 44.68
CA TYR A 60 1.08 13.95 43.86
C TYR A 60 0.21 13.37 42.75
N LYS A 61 -0.69 14.20 42.22
CA LYS A 61 -1.43 13.88 41.01
C LYS A 61 -1.31 14.97 39.95
N VAL A 62 -1.32 14.54 38.70
CA VAL A 62 -1.42 15.40 37.51
C VAL A 62 -2.64 14.96 36.73
N ASP A 63 -3.58 15.87 36.52
CA ASP A 63 -4.82 15.62 35.76
C ASP A 63 -4.84 16.59 34.58
N PRO A 64 -4.36 16.16 33.39
CA PRO A 64 -4.24 17.05 32.23
C PRO A 64 -5.60 17.60 31.80
N SER A 65 -5.66 18.90 31.58
CA SER A 65 -6.84 19.56 31.01
C SER A 65 -7.01 19.21 29.52
N GLU A 66 -8.21 19.43 28.98
CA GLU A 66 -8.47 19.26 27.54
C GLU A 66 -7.49 20.06 26.67
N SER A 67 -7.12 21.28 27.07
CA SER A 67 -6.12 22.07 26.34
C SER A 67 -4.71 21.49 26.43
N GLU A 68 -4.35 20.89 27.56
CA GLU A 68 -3.04 20.24 27.70
C GLU A 68 -2.95 18.97 26.85
N ILE A 69 -4.06 18.23 26.71
CA ILE A 69 -4.16 17.07 25.82
C ILE A 69 -4.05 17.50 24.35
N GLU A 70 -4.72 18.60 23.96
CA GLU A 70 -4.67 19.12 22.59
C GLU A 70 -3.29 19.70 22.22
N ASP A 71 -2.64 20.41 23.14
CA ASP A 71 -1.40 21.15 22.85
C ASP A 71 -0.13 20.28 22.98
N TYR A 72 -0.16 19.20 23.76
CA TYR A 72 1.03 18.43 24.14
C TYR A 72 0.87 16.93 23.93
N THR A 73 1.98 16.28 23.60
CA THR A 73 2.04 14.80 23.50
C THR A 73 2.46 14.15 24.82
N HIS A 74 3.20 14.90 25.64
CA HIS A 74 3.90 14.40 26.82
C HIS A 74 3.88 15.46 27.93
N LEU A 75 4.02 14.99 29.16
CA LEU A 75 4.28 15.81 30.34
C LEU A 75 5.71 15.55 30.81
N ARG A 76 6.43 16.63 31.09
CA ARG A 76 7.79 16.60 31.61
C ARG A 76 7.78 16.87 33.10
N MET A 77 7.94 15.82 33.91
CA MET A 77 8.16 15.95 35.34
C MET A 77 9.60 16.34 35.65
N LYS A 78 9.78 17.21 36.64
CA LYS A 78 11.07 17.62 37.18
C LYS A 78 11.04 17.50 38.70
N LEU A 79 11.93 16.68 39.25
CA LEU A 79 12.20 16.61 40.69
C LEU A 79 13.62 17.09 40.94
N GLN A 80 13.81 17.99 41.89
CA GLN A 80 15.13 18.46 42.30
C GLN A 80 15.30 18.38 43.82
N SER A 81 16.36 17.73 44.28
CA SER A 81 16.77 17.68 45.69
C SER A 81 18.29 17.59 45.85
N GLU A 82 18.78 18.03 47.01
CA GLU A 82 20.19 17.89 47.40
C GLU A 82 20.55 16.45 47.80
N LEU A 83 19.60 15.74 48.41
CA LEU A 83 19.75 14.35 48.83
C LEU A 83 19.05 13.42 47.84
N GLU A 84 19.37 12.13 47.92
CA GLU A 84 18.84 11.13 47.00
C GLU A 84 17.35 10.93 47.25
N LEU A 85 16.53 11.33 46.27
CA LEU A 85 15.09 11.11 46.26
C LEU A 85 14.69 10.43 44.95
N ASN A 86 13.85 9.40 45.07
CA ASN A 86 13.31 8.67 43.93
C ASN A 86 11.97 9.27 43.52
N VAL A 87 11.69 9.30 42.22
CA VAL A 87 10.40 9.67 41.65
C VAL A 87 9.90 8.54 40.75
N THR A 88 8.61 8.24 40.82
CA THR A 88 7.94 7.28 39.95
C THR A 88 6.61 7.83 39.49
N VAL A 89 6.32 7.72 38.19
CA VAL A 89 5.03 8.12 37.59
C VAL A 89 4.22 6.88 37.24
N TYR A 90 2.98 6.84 37.70
CA TYR A 90 2.01 5.78 37.46
C TYR A 90 0.89 6.30 36.54
N SER A 91 0.51 5.50 35.55
CA SER A 91 -0.52 5.84 34.57
C SER A 91 -1.96 5.81 35.12
N SER A 92 -2.17 5.22 36.30
CA SER A 92 -3.49 5.14 36.94
C SER A 92 -3.39 4.92 38.44
N LEU A 93 -4.50 5.11 39.15
CA LEU A 93 -4.60 4.84 40.59
C LEU A 93 -4.38 3.36 40.89
N GLU A 94 -4.91 2.47 40.05
CA GLU A 94 -4.74 1.02 40.21
C GLU A 94 -3.25 0.64 40.13
N ASN A 95 -2.55 1.17 39.12
CA ASN A 95 -1.11 0.96 38.96
C ASN A 95 -0.32 1.57 40.13
N ALA A 96 -0.74 2.71 40.66
CA ALA A 96 -0.12 3.32 41.85
C ALA A 96 -0.31 2.46 43.11
N ILE A 97 -1.53 1.93 43.34
CA ILE A 97 -1.85 1.04 44.48
C ILE A 97 -1.05 -0.27 44.38
N ASP A 98 -0.94 -0.84 43.19
CA ASP A 98 -0.20 -2.08 42.95
C ASP A 98 1.30 -1.87 42.77
N ASN A 99 1.76 -0.61 42.82
CA ASN A 99 3.15 -0.20 42.58
C ASN A 99 3.71 -0.75 41.24
N ARG A 100 2.89 -0.68 40.18
CA ARG A 100 3.21 -1.07 38.79
C ARG A 100 3.51 0.17 37.94
N ALA A 101 4.78 0.46 37.68
CA ALA A 101 5.20 1.52 36.77
C ALA A 101 6.14 0.97 35.68
N PHE A 102 6.25 1.69 34.57
CA PHE A 102 7.26 1.41 33.55
C PHE A 102 8.62 1.94 34.02
N ASP A 103 9.69 1.18 33.80
CA ASP A 103 11.06 1.54 34.22
C ASP A 103 11.49 2.94 33.72
N ARG A 104 11.06 3.32 32.50
CA ARG A 104 11.36 4.64 31.91
C ARG A 104 10.66 5.81 32.61
N TYR A 105 9.67 5.53 33.46
CA TYR A 105 8.94 6.51 34.26
C TYR A 105 9.37 6.50 35.74
N MET A 106 10.56 5.97 36.00
CA MET A 106 11.25 6.01 37.28
C MET A 106 12.55 6.80 37.15
N GLY A 107 12.93 7.54 38.18
CA GLY A 107 14.15 8.33 38.20
C GLY A 107 14.53 8.76 39.61
N TYR A 108 15.67 9.43 39.74
CA TYR A 108 16.14 9.93 41.02
C TYR A 108 16.87 11.27 40.87
N SER A 109 16.77 12.11 41.90
CA SER A 109 17.50 13.38 42.02
C SER A 109 18.50 13.27 43.15
N PHE A 110 19.71 13.82 42.96
CA PHE A 110 20.77 13.84 43.96
C PHE A 110 21.75 14.98 43.67
N GLN A 111 22.33 15.60 44.70
CA GLN A 111 23.30 16.72 44.54
C GLN A 111 22.78 17.89 43.69
N ASN A 112 21.49 18.20 43.77
CA ASN A 112 20.80 19.18 42.93
C ASN A 112 20.77 18.86 41.43
N GLU A 113 21.15 17.66 41.00
CA GLU A 113 20.89 17.17 39.65
C GLU A 113 19.40 16.77 39.55
N PRO A 114 18.60 17.41 38.68
CA PRO A 114 17.18 17.14 38.60
C PRO A 114 16.90 15.80 37.92
N ALA A 115 15.96 15.03 38.46
CA ALA A 115 15.31 13.96 37.72
C ALA A 115 14.35 14.58 36.70
N ILE A 116 14.52 14.26 35.42
CA ILE A 116 13.62 14.69 34.34
C ILE A 116 12.98 13.44 33.74
N ILE A 117 11.65 13.36 33.79
CA ILE A 117 10.89 12.24 33.25
C ILE A 117 9.86 12.80 32.28
N ASP A 118 9.96 12.39 31.01
CA ASP A 118 8.96 12.67 29.99
C ASP A 118 8.03 11.46 29.88
N PHE A 119 6.74 11.63 30.13
CA PHE A 119 5.74 10.58 30.03
C PHE A 119 4.56 11.01 29.15
N PRO A 120 3.99 10.11 28.33
CA PRO A 120 3.03 10.46 27.31
C PRO A 120 1.64 10.72 27.90
N ILE A 121 0.89 11.60 27.24
CA ILE A 121 -0.52 11.82 27.50
C ILE A 121 -1.30 10.75 26.73
N SER A 122 -1.37 9.54 27.29
CA SER A 122 -1.95 8.36 26.60
C SER A 122 -2.98 7.60 27.42
N TRP A 123 -3.25 8.01 28.66
CA TRP A 123 -4.31 7.45 29.51
C TRP A 123 -5.32 8.52 29.90
N VAL A 124 -6.58 8.08 30.07
CA VAL A 124 -7.68 8.93 30.53
C VAL A 124 -7.67 9.00 32.05
N GLY A 125 -7.59 10.22 32.59
CA GLY A 125 -7.64 10.49 34.03
C GLY A 125 -6.29 10.88 34.62
N PRO A 126 -6.22 11.01 35.96
CA PRO A 126 -5.03 11.51 36.62
C PRO A 126 -3.89 10.49 36.61
N TYR A 127 -2.69 11.02 36.39
CA TYR A 127 -1.41 10.37 36.61
C TYR A 127 -0.99 10.56 38.07
N TYR A 128 -0.40 9.55 38.68
CA TYR A 128 0.00 9.57 40.08
C TYR A 128 1.52 9.57 40.17
N ILE A 129 2.08 10.46 40.98
CA ILE A 129 3.52 10.62 41.13
C ILE A 129 3.88 10.35 42.58
N LYS A 130 4.79 9.40 42.77
CA LYS A 130 5.32 9.01 44.08
C LYS A 130 6.74 9.53 44.19
N ILE A 131 7.02 10.28 45.24
CA ILE A 131 8.36 10.72 45.60
C ILE A 131 8.74 10.00 46.88
N GLU A 132 9.89 9.34 46.90
CA GLU A 132 10.30 8.48 48.02
C GLU A 132 11.71 8.82 48.50
N SER A 133 11.89 8.82 49.82
CA SER A 133 13.20 8.88 50.47
C SER A 133 13.49 7.55 51.17
N TYR A 134 14.68 6.99 50.96
CA TYR A 134 15.09 5.71 51.56
C TYR A 134 15.88 5.84 52.87
N GLY A 135 16.11 7.07 53.34
CA GLY A 135 16.95 7.33 54.53
C GLY A 135 18.43 6.95 54.32
N MET A 136 19.32 7.39 55.23
CA MET A 136 20.71 6.93 55.22
C MET A 136 20.82 5.59 55.97
N GLU A 137 21.44 4.57 55.36
CA GLU A 137 21.68 3.27 56.01
C GLU A 137 22.43 3.43 57.35
N GLU A 138 21.99 2.71 58.39
CA GLU A 138 22.50 2.74 59.76
C GLU A 138 24.02 2.40 59.90
N GLU A 139 24.71 1.98 58.84
CA GLU A 139 26.12 1.55 58.90
C GLU A 139 27.14 2.71 59.04
N TYR A 140 26.69 3.97 59.05
CA TYR A 140 27.54 5.17 59.21
C TYR A 140 27.34 5.96 60.51
N VAL A 141 26.67 5.41 61.53
CA VAL A 141 26.39 6.15 62.77
C VAL A 141 27.38 5.77 63.88
N GLU A 142 28.57 6.38 63.87
CA GLU A 142 29.48 6.40 65.04
C GLU A 142 29.42 7.73 65.82
N PHE A 143 28.46 8.61 65.52
CA PHE A 143 28.22 9.84 66.27
C PHE A 143 26.71 10.03 66.53
N GLU A 144 26.27 9.53 67.69
CA GLU A 144 25.04 9.99 68.35
C GLU A 144 25.27 11.44 68.82
N GLU A 145 24.94 12.44 68.01
CA GLU A 145 24.50 13.78 68.43
C GLU A 145 24.10 14.59 67.17
N GLU A 146 22.84 15.03 67.10
CA GLU A 146 22.20 15.90 66.08
C GLU A 146 21.64 15.24 64.78
N PHE A 147 20.61 14.38 64.87
CA PHE A 147 19.77 14.01 63.71
C PHE A 147 18.25 14.19 63.93
N GLU A 148 17.80 14.77 65.06
CA GLU A 148 16.36 14.91 65.38
C GLU A 148 15.62 15.97 64.53
N ASP A 149 16.32 16.79 63.72
CA ASP A 149 15.72 17.88 62.91
C ASP A 149 16.18 17.89 61.43
N MET A 150 16.58 16.74 60.86
CA MET A 150 17.06 16.70 59.46
C MET A 150 15.89 16.68 58.48
N VAL A 151 15.58 17.84 57.90
CA VAL A 151 14.57 18.00 56.84
C VAL A 151 15.23 17.84 55.47
N ILE A 152 14.61 17.08 54.57
CA ILE A 152 15.07 16.92 53.19
C ILE A 152 14.16 17.74 52.25
N PRO A 153 14.56 18.96 51.86
CA PRO A 153 13.77 19.76 50.93
C PRO A 153 13.90 19.24 49.50
N TYR A 154 12.83 19.40 48.73
CA TYR A 154 12.81 19.19 47.30
C TYR A 154 11.80 20.10 46.62
N THR A 155 11.97 20.28 45.32
CA THR A 155 10.99 20.96 44.46
C THR A 155 10.54 20.00 43.38
N VAL A 156 9.23 19.92 43.15
CA VAL A 156 8.62 19.13 42.07
C VAL A 156 7.77 20.02 41.17
N SER A 157 7.85 19.83 39.85
CA SER A 157 7.02 20.57 38.88
C SER A 157 6.79 19.74 37.62
N TYR A 158 5.75 20.04 36.85
CA TYR A 158 5.63 19.53 35.49
C TYR A 158 5.39 20.63 34.46
N ASP A 159 5.83 20.37 33.23
CA ASP A 159 5.57 21.18 32.04
C ASP A 159 4.96 20.31 30.92
N GLY A 160 4.22 20.91 29.99
CA GLY A 160 3.78 20.23 28.77
C GLY A 160 4.85 20.27 27.68
N ILE A 161 5.01 19.17 26.92
CA ILE A 161 5.96 19.08 25.81
C ILE A 161 5.42 18.26 24.64
N THR A 162 5.74 18.71 23.43
CA THR A 162 5.46 18.00 22.17
C THR A 162 6.75 17.30 21.71
N LEU A 163 6.73 15.97 21.69
CA LEU A 163 7.83 15.13 21.23
C LEU A 163 7.36 14.33 20.01
N PRO A 164 8.22 14.13 18.99
CA PRO A 164 7.91 13.23 17.88
C PRO A 164 7.78 11.78 18.37
N PRO A 165 7.29 10.85 17.53
CA PRO A 165 7.37 9.44 17.84
C PRO A 165 8.83 9.04 18.14
N SER A 166 9.01 8.17 19.12
CA SER A 166 10.34 7.67 19.45
C SER A 166 10.84 6.68 18.39
N ASP A 167 12.13 6.74 18.11
CA ASP A 167 12.83 5.65 17.43
C ASP A 167 12.89 4.42 18.36
N GLU A 168 12.97 3.22 17.80
CA GLU A 168 12.96 1.96 18.56
C GLU A 168 13.87 1.96 19.81
N ALA A 169 13.25 1.71 20.96
CA ALA A 169 13.92 1.33 22.21
C ALA A 169 13.41 -0.02 22.74
N ILE A 170 12.79 -0.85 21.90
CA ILE A 170 12.38 -2.23 22.23
C ILE A 170 13.24 -3.18 21.39
N ALA A 171 13.71 -4.25 22.03
CA ALA A 171 14.82 -5.07 21.58
C ALA A 171 14.53 -5.87 20.29
N GLU A 172 14.91 -5.33 19.13
CA GLU A 172 15.23 -6.16 17.96
C GLU A 172 16.57 -6.87 18.18
N GLU A 173 16.57 -7.96 18.94
CA GLU A 173 17.53 -9.04 18.72
C GLU A 173 16.80 -10.20 18.05
N CYS A 174 16.80 -10.20 16.71
CA CYS A 174 16.50 -11.39 15.92
C CYS A 174 17.38 -12.55 16.44
N PRO A 175 16.83 -13.72 16.81
CA PRO A 175 17.59 -14.85 17.38
C PRO A 175 18.68 -15.42 16.46
N ALA A 176 18.75 -15.00 15.19
CA ALA A 176 19.85 -15.30 14.28
C ALA A 176 21.13 -14.48 14.58
N GLU A 177 21.04 -13.42 15.38
CA GLU A 177 22.18 -12.64 15.84
C GLU A 177 22.75 -13.11 17.20
N LEU A 178 22.59 -14.37 17.59
CA LEU A 178 23.25 -14.89 18.79
C LEU A 178 24.62 -15.51 18.49
N SER A 179 25.68 -14.70 18.37
CA SER A 179 27.07 -15.22 18.37
C SER A 179 28.18 -14.20 18.73
N THR A 180 28.51 -14.15 20.02
CA THR A 180 29.84 -13.93 20.64
C THR A 180 30.45 -12.52 20.79
N LYS A 181 31.18 -12.38 21.92
CA LYS A 181 31.77 -11.22 22.62
C LYS A 181 32.70 -10.25 21.86
N GLU A 182 32.80 -10.34 20.54
CA GLU A 182 33.52 -9.34 19.73
C GLU A 182 32.60 -8.18 19.26
N ARG A 183 31.34 -8.15 19.73
CA ARG A 183 30.24 -7.33 19.16
C ARG A 183 29.97 -5.95 19.78
N GLU A 184 30.45 -5.61 20.97
CA GLU A 184 30.15 -4.28 21.56
C GLU A 184 30.73 -3.13 20.73
N ASN A 185 31.99 -3.25 20.29
CA ASN A 185 32.59 -2.25 19.42
C ASN A 185 31.94 -2.24 18.02
N GLY A 186 31.53 -3.40 17.51
CA GLY A 186 30.85 -3.50 16.21
C GLY A 186 29.48 -2.81 16.20
N LYS A 187 28.66 -3.04 17.23
CA LYS A 187 27.34 -2.41 17.37
C LYS A 187 27.46 -0.88 17.51
N SER A 188 28.40 -0.38 18.31
CA SER A 188 28.60 1.07 18.46
C SER A 188 29.07 1.74 17.17
N ILE A 189 30.02 1.11 16.46
CA ILE A 189 30.54 1.63 15.18
C ILE A 189 29.42 1.68 14.13
N LEU A 190 28.58 0.65 14.03
CA LEU A 190 27.47 0.63 13.08
C LEU A 190 26.42 1.70 13.40
N ARG A 191 26.08 1.87 14.68
CA ARG A 191 25.19 2.95 15.13
C ARG A 191 25.75 4.31 14.73
N ASP A 192 27.00 4.58 15.09
CA ASP A 192 27.62 5.88 14.82
C ASP A 192 27.78 6.12 13.31
N LEU A 193 28.09 5.09 12.51
CA LEU A 193 28.11 5.21 11.04
C LEU A 193 26.74 5.51 10.42
N ARG A 194 25.66 4.93 10.96
CA ARG A 194 24.27 5.27 10.56
C ARG A 194 23.96 6.72 10.89
N THR A 195 24.27 7.17 12.10
CA THR A 195 24.11 8.57 12.51
C THR A 195 24.91 9.51 11.61
N VAL A 196 26.15 9.17 11.23
CA VAL A 196 26.96 9.99 10.30
C VAL A 196 26.32 10.04 8.91
N ARG A 197 25.76 8.94 8.41
CA ARG A 197 25.03 8.92 7.14
C ARG A 197 23.83 9.87 7.17
N GLU A 198 23.03 9.82 8.24
CA GLU A 198 21.78 10.60 8.37
C GLU A 198 22.01 12.07 8.70
N THR A 199 22.98 12.36 9.55
CA THR A 199 23.21 13.73 10.05
C THR A 199 24.24 14.52 9.24
N VAL A 200 25.13 13.84 8.50
CA VAL A 200 26.19 14.49 7.72
C VAL A 200 26.02 14.25 6.23
N LEU A 201 25.88 13.00 5.78
CA LEU A 201 25.85 12.70 4.34
C LEU A 201 24.50 13.06 3.70
N ALA A 202 23.38 12.81 4.37
CA ALA A 202 22.06 13.13 3.83
C ALA A 202 21.79 14.64 3.69
N LYS A 203 22.62 15.48 4.33
CA LYS A 203 22.43 16.94 4.40
C LYS A 203 23.07 17.72 3.24
N THR A 204 23.82 17.07 2.33
CA THR A 204 24.38 17.73 1.15
C THR A 204 24.26 16.88 -0.11
N GLU A 205 24.13 17.50 -1.27
CA GLU A 205 24.06 16.84 -2.59
C GLU A 205 25.25 15.89 -2.80
N LYS A 206 26.48 16.34 -2.46
CA LYS A 206 27.68 15.49 -2.52
C LYS A 206 27.66 14.33 -1.53
N GLY A 207 26.99 14.46 -0.39
CA GLY A 207 26.85 13.38 0.59
C GLY A 207 25.82 12.34 0.16
N GLN A 208 24.78 12.76 -0.55
CA GLN A 208 23.82 11.87 -1.20
C GLN A 208 24.47 11.11 -2.37
N GLU A 209 25.27 11.79 -3.20
CA GLU A 209 26.08 11.14 -4.25
C GLU A 209 27.06 10.09 -3.67
N LEU A 210 27.68 10.41 -2.54
CA LEU A 210 28.59 9.49 -1.85
C LEU A 210 27.84 8.27 -1.28
N SER A 211 26.63 8.48 -0.75
CA SER A 211 25.75 7.41 -0.26
C SER A 211 25.28 6.50 -1.40
N ALA A 212 24.91 7.09 -2.55
CA ALA A 212 24.58 6.33 -3.76
C ALA A 212 25.77 5.52 -4.29
N LEU A 213 26.99 6.07 -4.23
CA LEU A 213 28.21 5.34 -4.60
C LEU A 213 28.50 4.19 -3.63
N TYR A 214 28.23 4.37 -2.33
CA TYR A 214 28.31 3.31 -1.32
C TYR A 214 27.37 2.15 -1.66
N TYR A 215 26.08 2.41 -1.94
CA TYR A 215 25.12 1.35 -2.29
C TYR A 215 25.48 0.62 -3.58
N LYS A 216 26.06 1.32 -4.56
CA LYS A 216 26.56 0.69 -5.80
C LYS A 216 27.79 -0.20 -5.56
N ALA A 217 28.63 0.15 -4.58
CA ALA A 217 29.85 -0.60 -4.25
C ALA A 217 29.61 -1.76 -3.26
N ALA A 218 28.60 -1.63 -2.39
CA ALA A 218 28.35 -2.53 -1.26
C ALA A 218 28.15 -4.02 -1.63
N PRO A 219 27.44 -4.39 -2.72
CA PRO A 219 27.28 -5.79 -3.11
C PRO A 219 28.61 -6.47 -3.46
N PHE A 220 29.50 -5.74 -4.14
CA PHE A 220 30.80 -6.27 -4.56
C PHE A 220 31.78 -6.42 -3.39
N ILE A 221 31.78 -5.44 -2.49
CA ILE A 221 32.57 -5.47 -1.25
C ILE A 221 32.08 -6.62 -0.35
N SER A 222 30.77 -6.72 -0.15
CA SER A 222 30.15 -7.77 0.68
C SER A 222 30.42 -9.16 0.11
N SER A 223 30.29 -9.34 -1.21
CA SER A 223 30.61 -10.61 -1.89
C SER A 223 32.06 -11.04 -1.65
N LYS A 224 33.06 -10.16 -1.80
CA LYS A 224 34.46 -10.51 -1.50
C LYS A 224 34.71 -10.77 -0.01
N MET A 225 34.02 -10.05 0.88
CA MET A 225 34.11 -10.27 2.31
C MET A 225 33.54 -11.63 2.71
N VAL A 226 32.46 -12.13 2.08
CA VAL A 226 31.88 -13.46 2.39
C VAL A 226 32.89 -14.59 2.21
N PHE A 227 33.76 -14.51 1.20
CA PHE A 227 34.69 -15.60 0.87
C PHE A 227 36.13 -15.39 1.39
N SER A 228 36.44 -14.25 2.01
CA SER A 228 37.79 -13.95 2.52
C SER A 228 37.78 -13.59 4.00
N LYS A 229 38.07 -14.58 4.86
CA LYS A 229 38.20 -14.38 6.31
C LYS A 229 39.26 -13.33 6.66
N THR A 230 40.42 -13.38 6.01
CA THR A 230 41.51 -12.42 6.22
C THR A 230 41.08 -10.99 5.89
N LEU A 231 40.26 -10.81 4.85
CA LEU A 231 39.72 -9.50 4.48
C LEU A 231 38.72 -9.00 5.54
N ARG A 232 37.81 -9.87 6.01
CA ARG A 232 36.87 -9.52 7.10
C ARG A 232 37.59 -9.10 8.36
N ASP A 233 38.60 -9.87 8.77
CA ASP A 233 39.37 -9.59 9.98
C ASP A 233 40.11 -8.24 9.83
N SER A 234 40.73 -7.97 8.67
CA SER A 234 41.40 -6.69 8.40
C SER A 234 40.43 -5.50 8.42
N VAL A 235 39.30 -5.60 7.73
CA VAL A 235 38.28 -4.54 7.68
C VAL A 235 37.73 -4.25 9.07
N TYR A 236 37.45 -5.30 9.86
CA TYR A 236 36.99 -5.15 11.23
C TYR A 236 38.01 -4.42 12.11
N HIS A 237 39.30 -4.78 12.02
CA HIS A 237 40.34 -4.10 12.81
C HIS A 237 40.51 -2.63 12.40
N ASP A 238 40.43 -2.33 11.10
CA ASP A 238 40.50 -0.96 10.60
C ASP A 238 39.25 -0.13 11.02
N LEU A 239 38.06 -0.74 11.09
CA LEU A 239 36.85 -0.07 11.60
C LEU A 239 36.91 0.18 13.10
N VAL A 240 37.41 -0.78 13.89
CA VAL A 240 37.61 -0.61 15.34
C VAL A 240 38.62 0.50 15.64
N GLN A 241 39.66 0.64 14.81
CA GLN A 241 40.60 1.76 14.93
C GLN A 241 39.92 3.12 14.73
N LEU A 242 38.91 3.20 13.87
CA LEU A 242 38.20 4.45 13.53
C LEU A 242 36.99 4.74 14.42
N LYS A 243 36.70 3.91 15.42
CA LYS A 243 35.48 4.02 16.23
C LYS A 243 35.31 5.39 16.91
N ASP A 244 36.39 5.96 17.45
CA ASP A 244 36.33 7.23 18.19
C ASP A 244 36.13 8.41 17.24
N LEU A 245 36.60 8.28 15.99
CA LEU A 245 36.31 9.22 14.91
C LEU A 245 34.82 9.16 14.57
N PHE A 246 34.26 7.98 14.36
CA PHE A 246 32.84 7.83 14.01
C PHE A 246 31.94 8.37 15.12
N ALA A 247 32.25 8.08 16.38
CA ALA A 247 31.52 8.60 17.53
C ALA A 247 31.57 10.14 17.60
N ASP A 248 32.74 10.76 17.38
CA ASP A 248 32.86 12.23 17.40
C ASP A 248 32.09 12.88 16.25
N VAL A 249 32.08 12.28 15.06
CA VAL A 249 31.31 12.80 13.91
C VAL A 249 29.82 12.55 14.07
N ALA A 250 29.41 11.43 14.65
CA ALA A 250 28.01 11.17 14.99
C ALA A 250 27.48 12.17 16.01
N ALA A 251 28.28 12.52 17.03
CA ALA A 251 27.91 13.49 18.05
C ALA A 251 27.94 14.95 17.56
N ASN A 252 28.92 15.31 16.72
CA ASN A 252 29.20 16.70 16.37
C ASN A 252 28.93 17.06 14.90
N GLY A 253 28.46 16.12 14.09
CA GLY A 253 28.15 16.29 12.67
C GLY A 253 29.33 16.89 11.87
N SER A 254 29.02 17.81 10.94
CA SER A 254 30.03 18.50 10.14
C SER A 254 30.95 19.43 10.94
N ALA A 255 30.62 19.71 12.21
CA ALA A 255 31.43 20.52 13.12
C ALA A 255 32.46 19.70 13.92
N SER A 256 32.58 18.39 13.67
CA SER A 256 33.54 17.50 14.34
C SER A 256 34.96 18.09 14.40
N SER A 257 35.49 18.12 15.62
CA SER A 257 36.83 18.66 15.91
C SER A 257 37.90 17.56 15.99
N TYR A 258 37.50 16.29 15.86
CA TYR A 258 38.38 15.14 15.86
C TYR A 258 39.54 15.32 14.87
N LYS A 259 40.77 15.04 15.32
CA LYS A 259 41.99 15.15 14.51
C LYS A 259 42.44 13.76 14.08
N ILE A 260 42.57 13.56 12.76
CA ILE A 260 43.01 12.28 12.19
C ILE A 260 44.43 11.95 12.66
N THR A 261 44.58 10.83 13.35
CA THR A 261 45.89 10.33 13.80
C THR A 261 46.64 9.61 12.67
N LYS A 262 47.88 9.18 12.92
CA LYS A 262 48.65 8.40 11.93
C LYS A 262 48.09 6.99 11.76
N GLU A 263 47.55 6.44 12.84
CA GLU A 263 46.92 5.14 12.94
C GLU A 263 45.57 5.15 12.21
N ASP A 264 44.76 6.20 12.38
CA ASP A 264 43.51 6.40 11.63
C ASP A 264 43.76 6.54 10.13
N GLN A 265 44.77 7.33 9.75
CA GLN A 265 45.16 7.47 8.34
C GLN A 265 45.53 6.11 7.70
N LYS A 266 46.18 5.24 8.47
CA LYS A 266 46.55 3.89 8.01
C LYS A 266 45.29 3.03 7.81
N ALA A 267 44.36 3.05 8.76
CA ALA A 267 43.08 2.34 8.65
C ALA A 267 42.24 2.85 7.47
N ILE A 268 42.14 4.17 7.28
CA ILE A 268 41.45 4.79 6.13
C ILE A 268 42.07 4.34 4.80
N ASN A 269 43.40 4.32 4.70
CA ASN A 269 44.08 3.87 3.48
C ASN A 269 43.85 2.39 3.19
N ASN A 270 43.80 1.54 4.22
CA ASN A 270 43.52 0.11 4.07
C ASN A 270 42.08 -0.12 3.58
N LEU A 271 41.09 0.52 4.21
CA LEU A 271 39.68 0.42 3.83
C LEU A 271 39.45 0.94 2.41
N TYR A 272 40.04 2.08 2.07
CA TYR A 272 39.95 2.65 0.72
C TYR A 272 40.56 1.72 -0.35
N LYS A 273 41.72 1.14 -0.07
CA LYS A 273 42.35 0.16 -0.96
C LYS A 273 41.48 -1.10 -1.13
N ASN A 274 40.92 -1.61 -0.04
CA ASN A 274 40.04 -2.79 -0.06
C ASN A 274 38.76 -2.52 -0.86
N ALA A 275 38.19 -1.32 -0.77
CA ALA A 275 37.01 -0.93 -1.56
C ALA A 275 37.32 -0.87 -3.07
N LEU A 276 38.47 -0.31 -3.45
CA LEU A 276 38.92 -0.29 -4.85
C LEU A 276 39.18 -1.70 -5.38
N GLU A 277 39.95 -2.52 -4.65
CA GLU A 277 40.27 -3.88 -5.07
C GLU A 277 39.03 -4.80 -5.11
N SER A 278 37.94 -4.43 -4.42
CA SER A 278 36.72 -5.23 -4.33
C SER A 278 35.62 -4.86 -5.31
N THR A 279 35.73 -3.72 -5.99
CA THR A 279 34.70 -3.21 -6.91
C THR A 279 35.14 -3.31 -8.38
N PRO A 280 34.23 -3.36 -9.37
CA PRO A 280 34.56 -3.36 -10.80
C PRO A 280 35.08 -2.00 -11.30
N GLU A 281 35.82 -1.98 -12.42
CA GLU A 281 36.53 -0.78 -12.94
C GLU A 281 35.67 0.49 -13.03
N PHE A 282 34.41 0.38 -13.46
CA PHE A 282 33.50 1.52 -13.59
C PHE A 282 33.07 2.14 -12.25
N ILE A 283 33.16 1.38 -11.16
CA ILE A 283 32.95 1.87 -9.78
C ILE A 283 34.28 2.35 -9.18
N GLN A 284 35.39 1.66 -9.49
CA GLN A 284 36.73 2.07 -9.06
C GLN A 284 37.05 3.51 -9.51
N GLU A 285 36.76 3.87 -10.75
CA GLU A 285 37.00 5.23 -11.26
C GLU A 285 36.25 6.30 -10.43
N LYS A 286 35.01 6.01 -10.03
CA LYS A 286 34.19 6.91 -9.20
C LYS A 286 34.72 6.99 -7.77
N ILE A 287 35.11 5.85 -7.17
CA ILE A 287 35.75 5.82 -5.85
C ILE A 287 37.08 6.58 -5.88
N GLU A 288 37.87 6.46 -6.95
CA GLU A 288 39.12 7.17 -7.12
C GLU A 288 38.95 8.69 -7.25
N ASN A 289 37.97 9.13 -8.05
CA ASN A 289 37.70 10.55 -8.24
C ASN A 289 37.23 11.19 -6.94
N THR A 290 36.40 10.50 -6.17
CA THR A 290 35.97 10.92 -4.84
C THR A 290 37.12 10.90 -3.82
N GLY A 291 37.97 9.88 -3.82
CA GLY A 291 39.16 9.82 -2.96
C GLY A 291 40.16 10.95 -3.26
N LYS A 292 40.32 11.32 -4.53
CA LYS A 292 41.17 12.44 -4.97
C LYS A 292 40.61 13.80 -4.55
N SER A 293 39.29 14.01 -4.65
CA SER A 293 38.66 15.29 -4.30
C SER A 293 38.78 15.63 -2.82
N VAL A 294 38.71 14.62 -1.94
CA VAL A 294 38.87 14.79 -0.48
C VAL A 294 40.33 14.71 -0.01
N GLY A 295 41.24 14.25 -0.86
CA GLY A 295 42.67 14.10 -0.53
C GLY A 295 42.93 12.93 0.42
N ILE A 296 42.25 11.81 0.23
CA ILE A 296 42.18 10.68 1.18
C ILE A 296 43.54 10.10 1.60
N SER A 297 44.57 10.28 0.77
CA SER A 297 45.93 9.77 1.01
C SER A 297 46.76 10.59 2.00
N ASN A 298 46.31 11.80 2.42
CA ASN A 298 47.05 12.67 3.34
C ASN A 298 46.13 13.56 4.19
N LEU A 299 45.48 12.97 5.19
CA LEU A 299 44.55 13.60 6.13
C LEU A 299 45.13 13.74 7.55
N THR A 300 46.26 13.12 7.87
CA THR A 300 46.89 13.18 9.20
C THR A 300 47.04 14.63 9.71
N ASN A 301 46.67 14.86 10.96
CA ASN A 301 46.62 16.17 11.64
C ASN A 301 45.57 17.16 11.11
N SER A 302 44.76 16.78 10.12
CA SER A 302 43.59 17.57 9.70
C SER A 302 42.41 17.28 10.64
N THR A 303 41.57 18.29 10.91
CA THR A 303 40.30 18.07 11.62
C THR A 303 39.25 17.52 10.66
N VAL A 304 38.37 16.66 11.15
CA VAL A 304 37.30 16.07 10.33
C VAL A 304 36.39 17.15 9.72
N SER A 305 36.03 18.20 10.46
CA SER A 305 35.35 19.39 9.94
C SER A 305 36.02 20.01 8.70
N THR A 306 37.35 20.13 8.68
CA THR A 306 38.08 20.68 7.53
C THR A 306 38.03 19.73 6.33
N ILE A 307 38.04 18.43 6.58
CA ILE A 307 37.95 17.39 5.55
C ILE A 307 36.54 17.38 4.93
N LEU A 308 35.50 17.39 5.77
CA LEU A 308 34.10 17.42 5.34
C LEU A 308 33.77 18.71 4.57
N ALA A 309 34.26 19.86 5.02
CA ALA A 309 34.09 21.13 4.29
C ALA A 309 34.77 21.10 2.91
N LYS A 310 36.00 20.56 2.83
CA LYS A 310 36.72 20.41 1.56
C LYS A 310 36.03 19.43 0.60
N ALA A 311 35.35 18.42 1.15
CA ALA A 311 34.55 17.44 0.41
C ALA A 311 33.19 17.99 -0.07
N GLY A 312 32.75 19.17 0.42
CA GLY A 312 31.40 19.68 0.21
C GLY A 312 30.32 18.88 0.95
N LEU A 313 30.70 18.27 2.08
CA LEU A 313 29.87 17.48 2.99
C LEU A 313 29.49 18.26 4.26
N SER A 314 29.66 19.59 4.24
CA SER A 314 29.14 20.49 5.26
C SER A 314 27.99 21.29 4.64
N PRO A 315 26.83 21.39 5.31
CA PRO A 315 25.68 22.08 4.75
C PRO A 315 25.99 23.54 4.47
N ILE A 316 25.79 23.96 3.22
CA ILE A 316 25.44 25.34 2.91
C ILE A 316 23.98 25.46 3.33
N LYS A 317 23.68 26.24 4.36
CA LYS A 317 22.29 26.51 4.76
C LYS A 317 21.56 27.17 3.60
N ALA A 318 20.42 26.59 3.22
CA ALA A 318 19.43 27.25 2.38
C ALA A 318 18.88 28.50 3.10
N ALA A 319 18.82 29.62 2.39
CA ALA A 319 18.05 30.79 2.78
C ALA A 319 16.59 30.56 2.37
N GLY A 320 15.63 30.88 3.25
CA GLY A 320 14.22 31.02 2.87
C GLY A 320 13.23 30.46 3.88
N ASP A 321 12.80 31.30 4.83
CA ASP A 321 11.38 31.68 5.07
C ASP A 321 11.14 32.29 6.47
N GLU A 322 12.10 32.22 7.38
CA GLU A 322 12.00 32.79 8.75
C GLU A 322 12.18 34.32 8.85
N ASN A 323 12.47 35.00 7.73
CA ASN A 323 12.85 36.43 7.71
C ASN A 323 11.81 37.37 7.05
N ARG A 324 10.53 36.97 6.93
CA ARG A 324 9.52 37.71 6.14
C ARG A 324 8.38 38.29 6.97
N LEU A 325 8.02 39.53 6.65
CA LEU A 325 6.88 40.27 7.21
C LEU A 325 5.89 40.63 6.08
N ILE A 326 4.59 40.61 6.37
CA ILE A 326 3.55 41.20 5.53
C ILE A 326 3.22 42.58 6.09
N VAL A 327 3.28 43.61 5.24
CA VAL A 327 2.98 45.00 5.60
C VAL A 327 1.85 45.52 4.74
N LYS A 328 0.80 46.02 5.40
CA LYS A 328 -0.25 46.81 4.76
C LYS A 328 0.06 48.29 4.91
N LEU A 329 0.03 49.03 3.80
CA LEU A 329 0.16 50.48 3.78
C LEU A 329 -1.21 51.16 3.67
N LYS A 330 -1.33 52.33 4.32
CA LYS A 330 -2.54 53.16 4.28
C LYS A 330 -2.83 53.68 2.87
N ASP A 331 -4.08 54.03 2.60
CA ASP A 331 -4.52 54.52 1.30
C ASP A 331 -3.62 55.63 0.71
N LYS A 332 -3.27 55.47 -0.58
CA LYS A 332 -2.37 56.35 -1.36
C LYS A 332 -0.89 56.30 -0.95
N LYS A 333 -0.46 55.27 -0.20
CA LYS A 333 0.94 54.94 0.09
C LYS A 333 1.35 53.68 -0.66
N ASP A 334 2.64 53.60 -0.98
CA ASP A 334 3.25 52.53 -1.76
C ASP A 334 4.62 52.13 -1.18
N ALA A 335 5.25 51.08 -1.71
CA ALA A 335 6.56 50.63 -1.25
C ALA A 335 7.60 51.76 -1.18
N ALA A 336 7.60 52.67 -2.17
CA ALA A 336 8.51 53.82 -2.21
C ALA A 336 8.31 54.78 -1.02
N SER A 337 7.10 54.84 -0.46
CA SER A 337 6.76 55.68 0.70
C SER A 337 7.43 55.22 2.00
N ILE A 338 7.81 53.94 2.11
CA ILE A 338 8.46 53.39 3.31
C ILE A 338 9.89 52.90 3.06
N GLN A 339 10.29 52.69 1.81
CA GLN A 339 11.56 52.07 1.40
C GLN A 339 12.78 52.58 2.18
N GLY A 340 13.07 53.88 2.12
CA GLY A 340 14.24 54.44 2.80
C GLY A 340 14.19 54.40 4.33
N LYS A 341 13.00 54.27 4.94
CA LYS A 341 12.85 54.11 6.40
C LYS A 341 12.97 52.63 6.79
N ALA A 342 12.41 51.75 5.98
CA ALA A 342 12.47 50.30 6.14
C ALA A 342 13.92 49.79 6.00
N GLU A 343 14.68 50.30 5.03
CA GLU A 343 16.11 49.99 4.83
C GLU A 343 16.95 50.29 6.10
N THR A 344 16.63 51.37 6.83
CA THR A 344 17.33 51.69 8.10
C THR A 344 16.99 50.77 9.27
N LEU A 345 15.97 49.91 9.09
CA LEU A 345 15.50 48.92 10.07
C LEU A 345 15.92 47.49 9.67
N GLY A 346 16.85 47.34 8.72
CA GLY A 346 17.38 46.04 8.30
C GLY A 346 16.53 45.33 7.26
N VAL A 347 15.71 46.05 6.49
CA VAL A 347 14.93 45.46 5.38
C VAL A 347 15.80 45.36 4.11
N GLU A 348 15.88 44.16 3.54
CA GLU A 348 16.60 43.88 2.29
C GLU A 348 15.73 44.14 1.05
N SER A 349 14.47 43.73 1.11
CA SER A 349 13.59 43.78 -0.05
C SER A 349 12.14 44.08 0.34
N ILE A 350 11.43 44.78 -0.54
CA ILE A 350 10.00 45.07 -0.42
C ILE A 350 9.35 44.72 -1.76
N SER A 351 8.49 43.71 -1.76
CA SER A 351 7.81 43.22 -2.96
C SER A 351 6.30 43.26 -2.78
N PRO A 352 5.50 43.61 -3.82
CA PRO A 352 4.05 43.51 -3.73
C PRO A 352 3.59 42.09 -3.41
N LEU A 353 2.58 41.95 -2.53
CA LEU A 353 1.95 40.65 -2.27
C LEU A 353 1.21 40.19 -3.54
N LYS A 354 1.75 39.18 -4.24
CA LYS A 354 1.26 38.78 -5.58
C LYS A 354 0.02 37.89 -5.48
N ALA A 355 -1.11 38.36 -6.02
CA ALA A 355 -2.25 37.55 -6.47
C ALA A 355 -2.99 38.26 -7.62
N LYS A 356 -3.80 37.52 -8.40
CA LYS A 356 -4.48 38.01 -9.62
C LYS A 356 -5.63 39.01 -9.39
N ASP A 357 -5.99 39.33 -8.14
CA ASP A 357 -7.15 40.17 -7.80
C ASP A 357 -6.82 41.40 -6.95
N SER A 358 -7.65 42.45 -7.06
CA SER A 358 -7.47 43.78 -6.44
C SER A 358 -7.57 43.81 -4.90
N PHE A 359 -7.85 42.67 -4.27
CA PHE A 359 -8.09 42.52 -2.83
C PHE A 359 -6.86 42.88 -1.99
N PHE A 360 -5.65 42.54 -2.46
CA PHE A 360 -4.38 42.77 -1.75
C PHE A 360 -3.66 44.08 -2.14
N SER A 361 -4.42 45.07 -2.64
CA SER A 361 -3.85 46.39 -2.98
C SER A 361 -3.17 47.04 -1.77
N ASN A 362 -2.02 47.68 -1.97
CA ASN A 362 -1.18 48.28 -0.92
C ASN A 362 -0.66 47.30 0.15
N MET A 363 -0.63 45.98 -0.12
CA MET A 363 0.05 44.99 0.72
C MET A 363 1.37 44.55 0.09
N TYR A 364 2.40 44.44 0.93
CA TYR A 364 3.77 44.14 0.53
C TYR A 364 4.36 43.07 1.43
N VAL A 365 5.19 42.21 0.87
CA VAL A 365 6.07 41.31 1.59
C VAL A 365 7.42 42.00 1.75
N ILE A 366 7.91 42.03 2.99
CA ILE A 366 9.18 42.63 3.38
C ILE A 366 10.12 41.53 3.86
N GLU A 367 11.35 41.50 3.33
CA GLU A 367 12.42 40.60 3.77
C GLU A 367 13.42 41.36 4.64
N VAL A 368 13.80 40.79 5.79
CA VAL A 368 14.70 41.40 6.78
C VAL A 368 16.06 40.68 6.77
N ASP A 369 17.15 41.44 6.74
CA ASP A 369 18.54 40.99 6.60
C ASP A 369 18.93 40.04 7.74
N GLY A 370 19.46 38.89 7.36
CA GLY A 370 20.10 37.94 8.24
C GLY A 370 21.56 37.82 7.88
N ASP A 371 22.36 38.74 8.41
CA ASP A 371 23.78 38.81 8.07
C ASP A 371 24.49 37.50 8.46
N SER A 372 25.34 37.06 7.54
CA SER A 372 26.06 35.79 7.56
C SER A 372 26.71 35.44 8.91
N PHE A 373 26.43 34.21 9.38
CA PHE A 373 26.96 33.48 10.55
C PHE A 373 26.31 33.62 11.94
N ASP A 374 25.33 34.49 12.17
CA ASP A 374 24.53 34.45 13.40
C ASP A 374 23.02 34.65 13.13
N LYS A 375 22.19 33.78 13.72
CA LYS A 375 20.73 33.76 13.54
C LYS A 375 20.10 35.12 13.88
N VAL A 376 19.23 35.63 13.00
CA VAL A 376 18.16 36.55 13.42
C VAL A 376 17.23 35.73 14.32
N SER A 377 17.27 35.96 15.64
CA SER A 377 16.31 35.34 16.54
C SER A 377 14.89 35.88 16.25
N THR A 378 13.86 35.09 16.50
CA THR A 378 12.44 35.50 16.46
C THR A 378 12.17 36.80 17.26
N ALA A 379 13.03 37.12 18.24
CA ALA A 379 13.01 38.37 18.99
C ALA A 379 13.43 39.61 18.16
N SER A 380 14.36 39.45 17.21
CA SER A 380 14.81 40.51 16.29
C SER A 380 13.75 40.82 15.22
N LEU A 381 13.13 39.79 14.64
CA LEU A 381 12.04 39.96 13.67
C LEU A 381 10.82 40.67 14.29
N ASN A 382 10.47 40.31 15.53
CA ASN A 382 9.41 40.96 16.30
C ASN A 382 9.75 42.41 16.68
N ALA A 383 11.03 42.73 16.90
CA ALA A 383 11.48 44.11 17.13
C ALA A 383 11.35 44.95 15.85
N THR A 384 11.83 44.43 14.71
CA THR A 384 11.70 45.08 13.40
C THR A 384 10.24 45.26 13.00
N SER A 385 9.39 44.25 13.21
CA SER A 385 7.94 44.34 13.03
C SER A 385 7.33 45.47 13.87
N LYS A 386 7.69 45.59 15.16
CA LYS A 386 7.22 46.67 16.03
C LYS A 386 7.68 48.06 15.59
N GLU A 387 8.88 48.20 15.02
CA GLU A 387 9.36 49.49 14.52
C GLU A 387 8.72 49.86 13.17
N ILE A 388 8.53 48.89 12.27
CA ILE A 388 7.80 49.10 11.01
C ILE A 388 6.34 49.48 11.29
N ALA A 389 5.69 48.85 12.28
CA ALA A 389 4.33 49.18 12.72
C ALA A 389 4.16 50.64 13.16
N LYS A 390 5.22 51.30 13.65
CA LYS A 390 5.20 52.69 14.12
C LYS A 390 5.29 53.70 12.97
N LEU A 391 5.63 53.28 11.76
CA LEU A 391 5.72 54.18 10.62
C LEU A 391 4.33 54.77 10.30
N PRO A 392 4.20 56.10 10.11
CA PRO A 392 2.89 56.72 9.90
C PRO A 392 2.20 56.24 8.61
N GLU A 393 2.96 55.71 7.66
CA GLU A 393 2.49 55.12 6.40
C GLU A 393 1.94 53.69 6.54
N VAL A 394 2.30 52.98 7.61
CA VAL A 394 1.91 51.57 7.84
C VAL A 394 0.56 51.52 8.57
N GLU A 395 -0.30 50.61 8.09
CA GLU A 395 -1.61 50.30 8.68
C GLU A 395 -1.49 49.13 9.66
N PHE A 396 -0.85 48.05 9.22
CA PHE A 396 -0.42 46.94 10.08
C PHE A 396 0.78 46.22 9.48
N VAL A 397 1.46 45.45 10.31
CA VAL A 397 2.53 44.52 9.93
C VAL A 397 2.43 43.25 10.76
N GLU A 398 2.61 42.11 10.12
CA GLU A 398 2.57 40.79 10.74
C GLU A 398 3.66 39.88 10.15
N PRO A 399 4.18 38.91 10.90
CA PRO A 399 5.04 37.87 10.33
C PRO A 399 4.25 36.95 9.39
N VAL A 400 4.90 36.42 8.36
CA VAL A 400 4.31 35.38 7.52
C VAL A 400 4.11 34.12 8.36
N GLN A 401 2.86 33.63 8.46
CA GLN A 401 2.51 32.40 9.18
C GLN A 401 2.23 31.26 8.20
N GLN A 402 2.52 30.02 8.62
CA GLN A 402 2.10 28.81 7.92
C GLN A 402 0.84 28.23 8.58
N TYR A 403 -0.10 27.72 7.78
CA TYR A 403 -1.30 27.02 8.25
C TYR A 403 -1.33 25.62 7.62
N LYS A 404 -1.72 24.61 8.39
CA LYS A 404 -2.04 23.24 7.96
C LYS A 404 -3.32 22.78 8.69
N ALA A 405 -4.11 21.90 8.10
CA ALA A 405 -5.19 21.17 8.79
C ALA A 405 -5.36 19.76 8.17
N LEU A 406 -5.71 18.76 9.01
CA LEU A 406 -6.61 17.60 8.79
C LEU A 406 -6.47 16.44 9.82
N SER A 407 -6.08 16.72 11.07
CA SER A 407 -6.41 15.93 12.27
C SER A 407 -6.09 16.79 13.50
N SER A 408 -6.80 16.58 14.62
CA SER A 408 -6.51 17.20 15.91
C SER A 408 -5.58 16.38 16.80
N ASP A 409 -5.15 15.21 16.35
CA ASP A 409 -4.28 14.30 17.11
C ASP A 409 -2.82 14.71 16.96
N ALA A 410 -2.10 14.79 18.08
CA ALA A 410 -0.80 15.44 18.15
C ALA A 410 0.30 14.73 17.34
N GLN A 411 0.18 13.41 17.10
CA GLN A 411 1.15 12.61 16.34
C GLN A 411 0.72 12.33 14.89
N TYR A 412 -0.48 12.72 14.46
CA TYR A 412 -0.94 12.53 13.08
C TYR A 412 0.02 13.09 12.00
N PRO A 413 0.69 14.25 12.21
CA PRO A 413 1.67 14.76 11.25
C PRO A 413 2.84 13.82 10.92
N TYR A 414 3.06 12.78 11.72
CA TYR A 414 4.11 11.78 11.53
C TYR A 414 3.61 10.51 10.80
N GLN A 415 2.30 10.34 10.63
CA GLN A 415 1.67 9.17 10.02
C GLN A 415 1.67 9.24 8.49
N TRP A 416 2.85 9.13 7.88
CA TRP A 416 3.01 9.22 6.42
C TRP A 416 2.14 8.21 5.65
N SER A 417 1.87 7.03 6.24
CA SER A 417 1.04 6.00 5.63
C SER A 417 -0.43 6.40 5.44
N LEU A 418 -0.89 7.41 6.19
CA LEU A 418 -2.22 8.01 6.05
C LEU A 418 -2.19 9.28 5.19
N LYS A 419 -1.07 10.02 5.23
CA LYS A 419 -0.87 11.24 4.43
C LYS A 419 0.59 11.44 4.06
N ASN A 420 0.93 11.19 2.81
CA ASN A 420 2.26 11.40 2.27
C ASN A 420 2.29 12.60 1.32
N ASN A 421 2.77 13.75 1.81
CA ASN A 421 2.91 14.96 0.99
C ASN A 421 4.23 15.00 0.19
N GLY A 422 5.04 13.94 0.22
CA GLY A 422 6.41 13.90 -0.32
C GLY A 422 7.46 14.60 0.56
N ASP A 423 7.10 14.91 1.81
CA ASP A 423 8.04 15.43 2.80
C ASP A 423 9.18 14.41 3.07
N ASN A 424 10.36 14.89 3.47
CA ASN A 424 11.54 14.07 3.77
C ASN A 424 12.00 13.12 2.64
N GLY A 425 11.70 13.45 1.38
CA GLY A 425 12.11 12.66 0.22
C GLY A 425 11.17 11.53 -0.16
N GLY A 426 9.97 11.49 0.44
CA GLY A 426 8.90 10.58 0.01
C GLY A 426 8.31 10.96 -1.34
N THR A 427 7.53 10.04 -1.88
CA THR A 427 6.72 10.24 -3.10
C THR A 427 5.34 10.74 -2.68
N PRO A 428 4.88 11.93 -3.12
CA PRO A 428 3.53 12.39 -2.84
C PRO A 428 2.48 11.34 -3.24
N ASP A 429 1.42 11.23 -2.46
CA ASP A 429 0.33 10.26 -2.66
C ASP A 429 0.77 8.78 -2.55
N ALA A 430 2.01 8.52 -2.09
CA ALA A 430 2.45 7.17 -1.71
C ALA A 430 1.96 6.79 -0.31
N ASP A 431 0.63 6.76 -0.16
CA ASP A 431 -0.11 6.42 1.05
C ASP A 431 -1.38 5.62 0.68
N ILE A 432 -2.24 5.33 1.66
CA ILE A 432 -3.48 4.56 1.45
C ILE A 432 -4.70 5.42 1.03
N GLN A 433 -4.51 6.72 0.75
CA GLN A 433 -5.59 7.68 0.44
C GLN A 433 -6.56 7.92 1.62
N TYR A 434 -6.05 7.90 2.86
CA TYR A 434 -6.86 7.96 4.08
C TYR A 434 -7.71 9.23 4.21
N GLU A 435 -7.18 10.42 3.88
CA GLU A 435 -7.94 11.67 4.03
C GLU A 435 -9.21 11.70 3.15
N GLN A 436 -9.09 11.20 1.92
CA GLN A 436 -10.22 11.11 0.99
C GLN A 436 -11.19 10.01 1.42
N LEU A 437 -10.67 8.88 1.92
CA LEU A 437 -11.48 7.81 2.50
C LEU A 437 -12.36 8.34 3.63
N GLN A 438 -11.79 9.10 4.58
CA GLN A 438 -12.54 9.64 5.73
C GLN A 438 -13.72 10.51 5.31
N GLU A 439 -13.60 11.31 4.24
CA GLU A 439 -14.71 12.13 3.74
C GLU A 439 -15.86 11.27 3.21
N ILE A 440 -15.57 10.14 2.55
CA ILE A 440 -16.61 9.24 2.03
C ILE A 440 -17.25 8.42 3.15
N LEU A 441 -16.47 7.98 4.15
CA LEU A 441 -17.00 7.22 5.28
C LEU A 441 -18.06 8.01 6.07
N LYS A 442 -17.93 9.35 6.17
CA LYS A 442 -18.93 10.23 6.81
C LYS A 442 -20.32 10.15 6.18
N GLU A 443 -20.41 9.77 4.90
CA GLU A 443 -21.66 9.68 4.16
C GLU A 443 -22.26 8.25 4.14
N LYS A 444 -21.53 7.25 4.67
CA LYS A 444 -21.95 5.85 4.70
C LYS A 444 -22.51 5.46 6.08
N ASP A 445 -23.47 4.55 6.09
CA ASP A 445 -23.99 3.91 7.31
C ASP A 445 -23.24 2.58 7.48
N LEU A 446 -22.32 2.52 8.43
CA LEU A 446 -21.36 1.43 8.60
C LEU A 446 -21.63 0.68 9.91
N GLU A 447 -21.62 -0.65 9.86
CA GLU A 447 -21.73 -1.50 11.04
C GLU A 447 -20.34 -1.77 11.66
N ASP A 448 -20.29 -1.88 12.98
CA ASP A 448 -19.05 -2.25 13.68
C ASP A 448 -18.59 -3.64 13.26
N THR A 449 -17.31 -3.78 12.89
CA THR A 449 -16.68 -5.06 12.58
C THR A 449 -15.73 -5.53 13.66
N VAL A 450 -15.63 -6.84 13.86
CA VAL A 450 -14.65 -7.42 14.80
C VAL A 450 -13.41 -7.89 14.05
N ILE A 451 -12.26 -7.31 14.37
CA ILE A 451 -10.95 -7.71 13.85
C ILE A 451 -10.15 -8.36 14.98
N ALA A 452 -9.76 -9.62 14.82
CA ALA A 452 -8.90 -10.29 15.78
C ALA A 452 -7.42 -10.01 15.49
N VAL A 453 -6.71 -9.53 16.51
CA VAL A 453 -5.25 -9.36 16.47
C VAL A 453 -4.64 -10.54 17.22
N VAL A 454 -4.11 -11.50 16.45
CA VAL A 454 -3.52 -12.73 16.97
C VAL A 454 -2.01 -12.54 17.08
N ASP A 455 -1.55 -12.04 18.23
CA ASP A 455 -0.22 -11.42 18.39
C ASP A 455 0.32 -11.52 19.85
N THR A 456 1.11 -10.55 20.33
CA THR A 456 1.66 -10.47 21.70
C THR A 456 0.67 -9.99 22.75
N GLY A 457 -0.57 -9.68 22.37
CA GLY A 457 -1.58 -9.06 23.23
C GLY A 457 -1.83 -7.61 22.84
N VAL A 458 -2.73 -6.93 23.56
CA VAL A 458 -3.07 -5.52 23.30
C VAL A 458 -3.25 -4.76 24.61
N ASP A 459 -2.57 -3.61 24.74
CA ASP A 459 -2.83 -2.70 25.85
C ASP A 459 -4.13 -1.92 25.65
N HIS A 460 -5.19 -2.43 26.26
CA HIS A 460 -6.52 -1.83 26.24
C HIS A 460 -6.68 -0.65 27.22
N THR A 461 -5.65 -0.27 27.96
CA THR A 461 -5.71 0.86 28.91
C THR A 461 -5.45 2.21 28.25
N LEU A 462 -4.84 2.20 27.06
CA LEU A 462 -4.53 3.40 26.27
C LEU A 462 -5.83 4.09 25.80
N ALA A 463 -5.86 5.42 25.84
CA ALA A 463 -7.02 6.23 25.50
C ALA A 463 -7.53 5.94 24.07
N ASP A 464 -6.61 5.82 23.12
CA ASP A 464 -6.90 5.52 21.70
C ASP A 464 -7.45 4.11 21.47
N LEU A 465 -7.22 3.16 22.39
CA LEU A 465 -7.63 1.76 22.23
C LEU A 465 -8.75 1.33 23.19
N GLY A 466 -8.95 2.04 24.29
CA GLY A 466 -9.80 1.59 25.39
C GLY A 466 -11.26 1.32 25.03
N ASN A 467 -11.79 2.03 24.03
CA ASN A 467 -13.16 1.84 23.52
C ASN A 467 -13.25 0.85 22.34
N HIS A 468 -12.12 0.47 21.77
CA HIS A 468 -12.04 -0.41 20.61
C HIS A 468 -11.70 -1.85 21.01
N VAL A 469 -10.99 -2.07 22.11
CA VAL A 469 -10.55 -3.42 22.50
C VAL A 469 -11.62 -4.17 23.31
N LEU A 470 -12.00 -5.36 22.86
CA LEU A 470 -12.90 -6.30 23.52
C LEU A 470 -12.20 -7.03 24.68
N LYS A 471 -11.77 -6.29 25.70
CA LYS A 471 -10.92 -6.80 26.79
C LYS A 471 -11.49 -8.00 27.56
N ASN A 472 -12.81 -8.15 27.61
CA ASN A 472 -13.46 -9.25 28.33
C ASN A 472 -13.58 -10.53 27.48
N ASP A 473 -13.44 -10.40 26.15
CA ASP A 473 -13.55 -11.51 25.19
C ASP A 473 -12.16 -11.96 24.69
N GLY A 474 -11.11 -11.24 25.07
CA GLY A 474 -9.72 -11.59 24.80
C GLY A 474 -9.28 -12.90 25.44
N TYR A 475 -8.26 -13.53 24.86
CA TYR A 475 -7.67 -14.75 25.41
C TYR A 475 -6.17 -14.83 25.21
N ASN A 476 -5.47 -15.34 26.22
CA ASN A 476 -4.03 -15.52 26.25
C ASN A 476 -3.70 -17.02 26.27
N PHE A 477 -3.24 -17.51 25.12
CA PHE A 477 -2.84 -18.90 24.90
C PHE A 477 -1.44 -19.21 25.45
N VAL A 478 -0.61 -18.19 25.72
CA VAL A 478 0.70 -18.36 26.36
C VAL A 478 0.52 -18.62 27.86
N GLY A 479 -0.29 -17.80 28.52
CA GLY A 479 -0.59 -17.89 29.97
C GLY A 479 -1.76 -18.81 30.32
N GLY A 480 -2.59 -19.19 29.34
CA GLY A 480 -3.76 -20.06 29.53
C GLY A 480 -4.91 -19.41 30.32
N ASN A 481 -5.16 -18.11 30.09
CA ASN A 481 -6.15 -17.31 30.82
C ASN A 481 -6.79 -16.24 29.90
N SER A 482 -7.73 -15.44 30.42
CA SER A 482 -8.42 -14.39 29.66
C SER A 482 -7.67 -13.04 29.62
N ASP A 483 -6.50 -12.94 30.23
CA ASP A 483 -5.72 -11.71 30.28
C ASP A 483 -4.79 -11.61 29.05
N ALA A 484 -5.29 -10.96 28.01
CA ALA A 484 -4.59 -10.73 26.74
C ALA A 484 -3.84 -9.38 26.69
N MET A 485 -3.40 -8.86 27.85
CA MET A 485 -2.54 -7.69 27.94
C MET A 485 -1.21 -7.91 27.20
N ASP A 486 -0.69 -6.84 26.58
CA ASP A 486 0.57 -6.88 25.86
C ASP A 486 1.77 -6.66 26.81
N ASP A 487 2.75 -7.55 26.75
CA ASP A 487 3.99 -7.51 27.52
C ASP A 487 5.24 -7.39 26.63
N HIS A 488 5.05 -7.18 25.32
CA HIS A 488 6.11 -6.98 24.33
C HIS A 488 5.98 -5.62 23.62
N GLY A 489 4.77 -5.30 23.16
CA GLY A 489 4.42 -4.05 22.49
C GLY A 489 4.09 -4.16 21.00
N HIS A 490 4.32 -5.32 20.38
CA HIS A 490 4.09 -5.50 18.94
C HIS A 490 2.58 -5.55 18.61
N GLY A 491 1.80 -6.33 19.37
CA GLY A 491 0.35 -6.41 19.18
C GLY A 491 -0.39 -5.12 19.47
N THR A 492 0.10 -4.31 20.43
CA THR A 492 -0.42 -2.94 20.68
C THR A 492 -0.14 -2.02 19.49
N HIS A 493 1.05 -2.09 18.90
CA HIS A 493 1.45 -1.31 17.72
C HIS A 493 0.56 -1.65 16.51
N VAL A 494 0.39 -2.95 16.25
CA VAL A 494 -0.51 -3.48 15.21
C VAL A 494 -1.95 -3.00 15.44
N SER A 495 -2.44 -3.03 16.68
CA SER A 495 -3.81 -2.62 17.02
C SER A 495 -4.04 -1.11 16.85
N GLY A 496 -3.02 -0.29 17.16
CA GLY A 496 -3.07 1.17 16.95
C GLY A 496 -3.24 1.55 15.48
N ILE A 497 -2.54 0.87 14.57
CA ILE A 497 -2.68 1.07 13.12
C ILE A 497 -4.13 0.80 12.67
N ILE A 498 -4.73 -0.27 13.20
CA ILE A 498 -6.08 -0.68 12.80
C ILE A 498 -7.13 0.27 13.37
N ALA A 499 -7.07 0.57 14.67
CA ALA A 499 -8.24 0.99 15.44
C ALA A 499 -7.97 2.10 16.49
N ALA A 500 -6.82 2.79 16.46
CA ALA A 500 -6.66 3.96 17.31
C ALA A 500 -7.78 4.99 17.02
N GLU A 501 -8.44 5.46 18.07
CA GLU A 501 -9.53 6.43 17.98
C GLU A 501 -9.01 7.75 17.39
N ALA A 502 -9.51 8.13 16.22
CA ALA A 502 -9.06 9.35 15.54
C ALA A 502 -9.85 10.59 16.01
N ASN A 503 -9.19 11.75 16.03
CA ASN A 503 -9.73 13.05 16.42
C ASN A 503 -10.21 13.12 17.88
N ASN A 504 -9.55 12.38 18.77
CA ASN A 504 -9.79 12.45 20.22
C ASN A 504 -8.74 13.32 20.94
N HIS A 505 -7.80 13.92 20.19
CA HIS A 505 -6.66 14.74 20.66
C HIS A 505 -5.54 13.96 21.34
N TYR A 506 -5.71 12.66 21.56
CA TYR A 506 -4.67 11.79 22.06
C TYR A 506 -3.82 11.30 20.89
N SER A 507 -2.53 11.13 21.16
CA SER A 507 -1.57 10.39 20.33
C SER A 507 -1.84 10.38 18.82
N MET A 508 -2.48 9.32 18.28
CA MET A 508 -2.51 9.02 16.84
C MET A 508 -3.90 8.62 16.32
N ALA A 509 -4.05 8.53 14.99
CA ALA A 509 -5.26 8.04 14.33
C ALA A 509 -5.09 6.62 13.77
N GLY A 510 -6.09 5.76 13.97
CA GLY A 510 -6.20 4.45 13.32
C GLY A 510 -6.98 4.52 11.99
N ILE A 511 -6.93 3.44 11.21
CA ILE A 511 -7.52 3.42 9.86
C ILE A 511 -9.03 3.19 9.88
N ASN A 512 -9.52 2.28 10.73
CA ASN A 512 -10.92 1.86 10.75
C ASN A 512 -11.62 2.30 12.05
N PRO A 513 -12.42 3.39 12.04
CA PRO A 513 -13.15 3.84 13.23
C PRO A 513 -14.35 2.94 13.59
N HIS A 514 -14.82 2.10 12.67
CA HIS A 514 -15.97 1.19 12.85
C HIS A 514 -15.51 -0.22 13.18
N THR A 515 -14.48 -0.35 14.02
CA THR A 515 -13.94 -1.66 14.40
C THR A 515 -13.79 -1.85 15.89
N LYS A 516 -13.92 -3.12 16.30
CA LYS A 516 -13.56 -3.62 17.61
C LYS A 516 -12.41 -4.64 17.47
N ILE A 517 -11.38 -4.47 18.28
CA ILE A 517 -10.23 -5.38 18.34
C ILE A 517 -10.54 -6.51 19.31
N LEU A 518 -10.48 -7.75 18.82
CA LEU A 518 -10.45 -8.96 19.66
C LEU A 518 -8.97 -9.34 19.93
N PRO A 519 -8.45 -9.13 21.15
CA PRO A 519 -7.05 -9.43 21.44
C PRO A 519 -6.85 -10.93 21.70
N VAL A 520 -6.01 -11.57 20.89
CA VAL A 520 -5.70 -13.01 21.00
C VAL A 520 -4.20 -13.20 21.16
N LYS A 521 -3.73 -13.28 22.41
CA LYS A 521 -2.31 -13.40 22.72
C LYS A 521 -1.81 -14.83 22.46
N VAL A 522 -0.98 -14.99 21.44
CA VAL A 522 -0.32 -16.25 21.06
C VAL A 522 1.21 -16.14 21.05
N LEU A 523 1.75 -14.93 21.18
CA LEU A 523 3.17 -14.65 21.29
C LEU A 523 3.50 -14.20 22.73
N ASP A 524 4.66 -14.62 23.23
CA ASP A 524 5.16 -14.29 24.57
C ASP A 524 5.86 -12.91 24.62
N ALA A 525 6.40 -12.54 25.79
CA ALA A 525 7.11 -11.27 26.01
C ALA A 525 8.40 -11.10 25.17
N SER A 526 8.83 -12.15 24.43
CA SER A 526 9.93 -12.09 23.45
C SER A 526 9.45 -12.05 22.00
N GLY A 527 8.13 -11.94 21.78
CA GLY A 527 7.54 -11.96 20.43
C GLY A 527 7.51 -13.35 19.81
N SER A 528 7.77 -14.41 20.59
CA SER A 528 7.83 -15.80 20.10
C SER A 528 6.57 -16.57 20.48
N GLY A 529 6.12 -17.49 19.62
CA GLY A 529 4.92 -18.31 19.90
C GLY A 529 4.97 -19.70 19.30
N ASP A 530 4.20 -20.60 19.92
CA ASP A 530 4.14 -22.00 19.51
C ASP A 530 3.05 -22.25 18.46
N THR A 531 3.30 -23.20 17.56
CA THR A 531 2.41 -23.52 16.43
C THR A 531 0.97 -23.84 16.87
N GLU A 532 0.81 -24.57 17.98
CA GLU A 532 -0.51 -24.91 18.53
C GLU A 532 -1.25 -23.70 19.09
N GLN A 533 -0.54 -22.76 19.71
CA GLN A 533 -1.13 -21.54 20.29
C GLN A 533 -1.68 -20.66 19.18
N ILE A 534 -0.92 -20.48 18.10
CA ILE A 534 -1.34 -19.75 16.90
C ILE A 534 -2.58 -20.41 16.28
N ALA A 535 -2.56 -21.73 16.10
CA ALA A 535 -3.71 -22.45 15.53
C ALA A 535 -4.97 -22.38 16.41
N TYR A 536 -4.82 -22.48 17.74
CA TYR A 536 -5.94 -22.27 18.66
C TYR A 536 -6.43 -20.83 18.67
N GLY A 537 -5.52 -19.85 18.57
CA GLY A 537 -5.84 -18.43 18.47
C GLY A 537 -6.68 -18.11 17.24
N ILE A 538 -6.29 -18.61 16.06
CA ILE A 538 -7.07 -18.46 14.82
C ILE A 538 -8.47 -19.07 15.00
N LYS A 539 -8.55 -20.30 15.52
CA LYS A 539 -9.84 -20.95 15.74
C LYS A 539 -10.70 -20.16 16.73
N TYR A 540 -10.11 -19.70 17.83
CA TYR A 540 -10.79 -18.93 18.87
C TYR A 540 -11.35 -17.62 18.30
N ALA A 541 -10.57 -16.90 17.50
CA ALA A 541 -11.02 -15.68 16.84
C ALA A 541 -12.29 -15.92 16.00
N VAL A 542 -12.29 -16.97 15.18
CA VAL A 542 -13.48 -17.37 14.39
C VAL A 542 -14.66 -17.70 15.30
N ASP A 543 -14.44 -18.49 16.35
CA ASP A 543 -15.50 -18.90 17.28
C ASP A 543 -16.09 -17.72 18.09
N GLN A 544 -15.31 -16.66 18.32
CA GLN A 544 -15.74 -15.42 18.96
C GLN A 544 -16.37 -14.41 17.99
N GLY A 545 -16.52 -14.77 16.71
CA GLY A 545 -17.21 -13.93 15.72
C GLY A 545 -16.33 -12.86 15.07
N ALA A 546 -14.99 -13.03 15.07
CA ALA A 546 -14.13 -12.18 14.26
C ALA A 546 -14.49 -12.32 12.77
N GLN A 547 -14.58 -11.19 12.09
CA GLN A 547 -14.81 -11.11 10.64
C GLN A 547 -13.50 -11.00 9.86
N VAL A 548 -12.47 -10.42 10.50
CA VAL A 548 -11.09 -10.38 9.98
C VAL A 548 -10.13 -10.89 11.05
N ILE A 549 -9.07 -11.58 10.64
CA ILE A 549 -7.94 -11.98 11.51
C ILE A 549 -6.65 -11.40 10.94
N ASN A 550 -5.94 -10.61 11.75
CA ASN A 550 -4.61 -10.10 11.45
C ASN A 550 -3.53 -11.03 12.02
N LEU A 551 -2.63 -11.52 11.14
CA LEU A 551 -1.48 -12.35 11.48
C LEU A 551 -0.17 -11.64 11.07
N SER A 552 0.24 -10.66 11.87
CA SER A 552 1.54 -9.97 11.74
C SER A 552 2.70 -10.82 12.29
N LEU A 553 2.77 -12.07 11.83
CA LEU A 553 3.74 -13.08 12.28
C LEU A 553 4.11 -14.01 11.13
N GLY A 554 5.25 -14.70 11.25
CA GLY A 554 5.75 -15.57 10.20
C GLY A 554 6.67 -16.67 10.72
N GLY A 555 6.82 -17.72 9.91
CA GLY A 555 7.66 -18.86 10.22
C GLY A 555 7.60 -19.94 9.15
N SER A 556 8.03 -21.15 9.52
CA SER A 556 8.00 -22.31 8.64
C SER A 556 6.59 -22.88 8.44
N TYR A 557 6.35 -23.52 7.29
CA TYR A 557 5.08 -24.17 6.98
C TYR A 557 4.58 -25.09 8.10
N SER A 558 3.31 -24.93 8.45
CA SER A 558 2.61 -25.81 9.39
C SER A 558 1.27 -26.27 8.84
N ARG A 559 1.10 -27.60 8.76
CA ARG A 559 -0.19 -28.19 8.39
C ARG A 559 -1.29 -27.87 9.40
N VAL A 560 -0.96 -27.70 10.68
CA VAL A 560 -1.96 -27.46 11.73
C VAL A 560 -2.55 -26.05 11.58
N ILE A 561 -1.68 -25.07 11.35
CA ILE A 561 -2.10 -23.71 11.05
C ILE A 561 -2.88 -23.68 9.71
N GLU A 562 -2.48 -24.45 8.69
CA GLU A 562 -3.23 -24.54 7.42
C GLU A 562 -4.68 -25.00 7.61
N TYR A 563 -4.91 -25.96 8.51
CA TYR A 563 -6.27 -26.38 8.87
C TYR A 563 -7.05 -25.28 9.58
N ALA A 564 -6.40 -24.48 10.42
CA ALA A 564 -7.03 -23.35 11.11
C ALA A 564 -7.36 -22.21 10.15
N LEU A 565 -6.47 -21.88 9.21
CA LEU A 565 -6.69 -20.90 8.14
C LEU A 565 -7.85 -21.34 7.23
N LYS A 566 -7.85 -22.61 6.82
CA LYS A 566 -8.99 -23.17 6.07
C LYS A 566 -10.29 -23.09 6.88
N TYR A 567 -10.25 -23.35 8.18
CA TYR A 567 -11.42 -23.23 9.05
C TYR A 567 -11.95 -21.79 9.06
N ALA A 568 -11.09 -20.78 9.21
CA ALA A 568 -11.48 -19.38 9.11
C ALA A 568 -12.13 -19.05 7.75
N TYR A 569 -11.49 -19.45 6.66
CA TYR A 569 -11.99 -19.25 5.30
C TYR A 569 -13.37 -19.91 5.07
N ASP A 570 -13.54 -21.16 5.49
CA ASP A 570 -14.81 -21.90 5.36
C ASP A 570 -15.96 -21.28 6.19
N HIS A 571 -15.64 -20.48 7.21
CA HIS A 571 -16.60 -19.76 8.05
C HIS A 571 -16.79 -18.30 7.61
N GLY A 572 -16.24 -17.91 6.45
CA GLY A 572 -16.40 -16.57 5.89
C GLY A 572 -15.53 -15.51 6.56
N VAL A 573 -14.49 -15.90 7.31
CA VAL A 573 -13.57 -14.98 7.99
C VAL A 573 -12.38 -14.70 7.09
N THR A 574 -12.13 -13.42 6.81
CA THR A 574 -10.96 -12.98 6.02
C THR A 574 -9.72 -13.02 6.90
N VAL A 575 -8.65 -13.66 6.46
CA VAL A 575 -7.37 -13.68 7.18
C VAL A 575 -6.36 -12.88 6.38
N VAL A 576 -5.62 -11.99 7.04
CA VAL A 576 -4.57 -11.15 6.44
C VAL A 576 -3.25 -11.48 7.13
N ALA A 577 -2.19 -11.76 6.37
CA ALA A 577 -0.93 -12.23 6.93
C ALA A 577 0.31 -11.63 6.25
N ALA A 578 1.34 -11.41 7.07
CA ALA A 578 2.63 -10.85 6.65
C ALA A 578 3.44 -11.82 5.77
N THR A 579 4.15 -11.29 4.76
CA THR A 579 5.02 -12.11 3.89
C THR A 579 6.38 -12.46 4.52
N GLY A 580 6.82 -11.71 5.53
CA GLY A 580 8.11 -11.88 6.21
C GLY A 580 9.14 -10.79 5.86
N ASN A 581 10.24 -10.74 6.61
CA ASN A 581 11.16 -9.59 6.66
C ASN A 581 12.62 -9.94 6.29
N ASP A 582 12.85 -10.97 5.47
CA ASP A 582 14.20 -11.43 5.12
C ASP A 582 14.72 -10.89 3.77
N GLY A 583 13.90 -10.14 3.02
CA GLY A 583 14.20 -9.65 1.68
C GLY A 583 14.40 -10.77 0.65
N MET A 584 13.77 -11.93 0.85
CA MET A 584 13.93 -13.11 0.02
C MET A 584 12.72 -13.34 -0.90
N GLU A 585 12.98 -13.96 -2.05
CA GLU A 585 11.96 -14.49 -2.99
C GLU A 585 11.32 -15.79 -2.43
N GLU A 586 10.87 -15.74 -1.17
CA GLU A 586 10.18 -16.82 -0.48
C GLU A 586 9.22 -16.22 0.57
N ILE A 587 7.92 -16.31 0.31
CA ILE A 587 6.89 -15.87 1.26
C ILE A 587 6.87 -16.80 2.47
N SER A 588 6.99 -16.22 3.67
CA SER A 588 6.90 -16.95 4.93
C SER A 588 5.49 -17.47 5.19
N TYR A 589 5.39 -18.52 6.01
CA TYR A 589 4.09 -19.05 6.42
C TYR A 589 3.63 -18.38 7.71
N PRO A 590 2.37 -17.94 7.87
CA PRO A 590 1.18 -18.28 7.07
C PRO A 590 0.92 -17.42 5.82
N GLY A 591 1.69 -16.37 5.56
CA GLY A 591 1.52 -15.49 4.38
C GLY A 591 1.44 -16.25 3.05
N SER A 592 2.16 -17.36 2.90
CA SER A 592 2.14 -18.18 1.67
C SER A 592 0.90 -19.10 1.52
N SER A 593 -0.09 -19.01 2.42
CA SER A 593 -1.29 -19.86 2.37
C SER A 593 -2.32 -19.29 1.39
N LYS A 594 -2.96 -20.13 0.58
CA LYS A 594 -4.04 -19.70 -0.33
C LYS A 594 -5.34 -19.25 0.36
N TYR A 595 -5.38 -19.31 1.69
CA TYR A 595 -6.54 -18.97 2.51
C TYR A 595 -6.39 -17.61 3.20
N VAL A 596 -5.30 -16.89 2.91
CA VAL A 596 -5.01 -15.57 3.49
C VAL A 596 -4.79 -14.58 2.37
N VAL A 597 -5.03 -13.30 2.68
CA VAL A 597 -4.53 -12.17 1.92
C VAL A 597 -3.08 -11.92 2.34
N SER A 598 -2.14 -12.13 1.43
CA SER A 598 -0.69 -12.08 1.63
C SER A 598 -0.15 -10.66 1.40
N VAL A 599 0.47 -10.07 2.43
CA VAL A 599 0.81 -8.63 2.47
C VAL A 599 2.31 -8.38 2.63
N GLY A 600 2.92 -7.77 1.61
CA GLY A 600 4.29 -7.23 1.67
C GLY A 600 4.32 -5.75 2.08
N ALA A 601 5.52 -5.18 2.23
CA ALA A 601 5.72 -3.83 2.78
C ALA A 601 6.27 -2.82 1.76
N THR A 602 5.72 -1.60 1.73
CA THR A 602 6.29 -0.44 1.03
C THR A 602 6.87 0.60 2.00
N ASN A 603 7.66 1.52 1.45
CA ASN A 603 8.16 2.70 2.16
C ASN A 603 7.55 4.00 1.61
N ASN A 604 7.90 5.12 2.23
CA ASN A 604 7.37 6.44 1.88
C ASN A 604 7.78 6.94 0.47
N MET A 605 8.67 6.25 -0.24
CA MET A 605 9.06 6.55 -1.62
C MET A 605 8.24 5.77 -2.66
N ASP A 606 7.23 5.04 -2.22
CA ASP A 606 6.42 4.14 -3.05
C ASP A 606 7.16 2.92 -3.60
N LEU A 607 8.20 2.48 -2.88
CA LEU A 607 8.98 1.32 -3.26
C LEU A 607 8.67 0.17 -2.30
N VAL A 608 8.65 -1.06 -2.84
CA VAL A 608 8.68 -2.27 -2.00
C VAL A 608 9.95 -2.23 -1.16
N SER A 609 9.80 -2.45 0.14
CA SER A 609 10.86 -2.33 1.13
C SER A 609 11.88 -3.44 0.95
N ASP A 610 13.17 -3.15 1.14
CA ASP A 610 14.27 -4.08 0.88
C ASP A 610 14.25 -5.33 1.77
N TYR A 611 13.63 -5.24 2.95
CA TYR A 611 13.39 -6.38 3.84
C TYR A 611 12.12 -7.18 3.49
N SER A 612 11.20 -6.66 2.67
CA SER A 612 9.94 -7.36 2.41
C SER A 612 10.20 -8.64 1.64
N ASN A 613 9.78 -9.79 2.20
CA ASN A 613 9.76 -11.02 1.42
C ASN A 613 8.73 -10.90 0.29
N PHE A 614 9.05 -11.53 -0.83
CA PHE A 614 8.29 -11.48 -2.07
C PHE A 614 8.29 -12.85 -2.75
N GLY A 615 7.56 -12.99 -3.85
CA GLY A 615 7.50 -14.22 -4.64
C GLY A 615 6.09 -14.61 -5.04
N ASN A 616 5.97 -15.81 -5.62
CA ASN A 616 4.69 -16.30 -6.12
C ASN A 616 3.65 -16.46 -4.98
N GLY A 617 2.47 -15.87 -5.16
CA GLY A 617 1.37 -15.93 -4.19
C GLY A 617 1.33 -14.76 -3.20
N ILE A 618 2.10 -13.69 -3.44
CA ILE A 618 1.85 -12.39 -2.80
C ILE A 618 0.60 -11.77 -3.44
N ASP A 619 -0.27 -11.14 -2.64
CA ASP A 619 -1.50 -10.53 -3.15
C ASP A 619 -1.31 -9.03 -3.36
N LEU A 620 -0.82 -8.30 -2.36
CA LEU A 620 -0.56 -6.87 -2.48
C LEU A 620 0.49 -6.41 -1.47
N VAL A 621 0.90 -5.15 -1.57
CA VAL A 621 1.79 -4.49 -0.61
C VAL A 621 1.10 -3.30 0.06
N ALA A 622 1.54 -2.93 1.26
CA ALA A 622 1.02 -1.79 1.99
C ALA A 622 2.13 -1.08 2.78
N PRO A 623 1.93 0.17 3.26
CA PRO A 623 2.92 0.89 4.05
C PRO A 623 3.44 0.09 5.25
N GLY A 624 4.75 -0.18 5.29
CA GLY A 624 5.37 -0.99 6.34
C GLY A 624 6.68 -0.44 6.90
N THR A 625 7.30 0.56 6.29
CA THR A 625 8.56 1.17 6.78
C THR A 625 8.30 2.44 7.58
N ASP A 626 8.98 2.59 8.72
CA ASP A 626 8.89 3.75 9.60
C ASP A 626 7.43 4.12 9.91
N ILE A 627 6.66 3.14 10.37
CA ILE A 627 5.24 3.30 10.71
C ILE A 627 5.14 3.65 12.20
N PRO A 628 4.67 4.87 12.55
CA PRO A 628 4.46 5.24 13.95
C PRO A 628 3.16 4.62 14.47
N SER A 629 3.22 3.93 15.60
CA SER A 629 2.03 3.46 16.32
C SER A 629 2.27 3.27 17.82
N LEU A 630 1.19 3.05 18.58
CA LEU A 630 1.16 2.93 20.03
C LEU A 630 1.94 1.73 20.55
N VAL A 631 2.59 1.87 21.70
CA VAL A 631 3.18 0.76 22.48
C VAL A 631 2.67 0.82 23.94
N PRO A 632 2.81 -0.25 24.75
CA PRO A 632 2.16 -0.36 26.07
C PRO A 632 2.55 0.72 27.08
N ASP A 633 3.75 1.30 26.96
CA ASP A 633 4.14 2.44 27.80
C ASP A 633 3.51 3.77 27.35
N GLY A 634 2.56 3.73 26.41
CA GLY A 634 1.80 4.87 25.92
C GLY A 634 2.51 5.71 24.87
N ASN A 635 3.79 5.46 24.54
CA ASN A 635 4.44 6.23 23.48
C ASN A 635 3.94 5.81 22.09
N VAL A 636 4.07 6.71 21.13
CA VAL A 636 4.03 6.37 19.71
C VAL A 636 5.47 6.09 19.26
N THR A 637 5.72 4.92 18.68
CA THR A 637 7.05 4.44 18.27
C THR A 637 7.06 4.05 16.80
N TYR A 638 8.13 4.40 16.08
CA TYR A 638 8.36 3.91 14.72
C TYR A 638 8.75 2.43 14.73
N MET A 639 8.07 1.61 13.93
CA MET A 639 8.48 0.24 13.62
C MET A 639 8.45 0.00 12.11
N SER A 640 9.33 -0.90 11.64
CA SER A 640 9.41 -1.29 10.23
C SER A 640 9.19 -2.79 10.07
N GLY A 641 8.33 -3.19 9.14
CA GLY A 641 8.09 -4.60 8.84
C GLY A 641 6.82 -4.84 8.02
N THR A 642 6.76 -6.02 7.39
CA THR A 642 5.50 -6.56 6.83
C THR A 642 4.43 -6.74 7.91
N SER A 643 4.85 -6.86 9.18
CA SER A 643 4.00 -6.79 10.36
C SER A 643 3.22 -5.48 10.51
N MET A 644 3.75 -4.35 10.03
CA MET A 644 3.08 -3.05 10.05
C MET A 644 2.27 -2.81 8.78
N ALA A 645 2.64 -3.45 7.66
CA ALA A 645 1.84 -3.42 6.42
C ALA A 645 0.53 -4.22 6.54
N THR A 646 0.59 -5.41 7.16
CA THR A 646 -0.55 -6.32 7.37
C THR A 646 -1.77 -5.64 8.03
N PRO A 647 -1.64 -4.87 9.13
CA PRO A 647 -2.77 -4.19 9.76
C PRO A 647 -3.41 -3.10 8.91
N HIS A 648 -2.69 -2.49 7.95
CA HIS A 648 -3.31 -1.56 7.00
C HIS A 648 -4.36 -2.30 6.15
N VAL A 649 -4.00 -3.46 5.60
CA VAL A 649 -4.90 -4.28 4.79
C VAL A 649 -6.02 -4.87 5.65
N ALA A 650 -5.72 -5.32 6.87
CA ALA A 650 -6.73 -5.83 7.81
C ALA A 650 -7.79 -4.78 8.17
N ALA A 651 -7.37 -3.52 8.39
CA ALA A 651 -8.28 -2.42 8.68
C ALA A 651 -9.23 -2.13 7.51
N VAL A 652 -8.71 -2.09 6.27
CA VAL A 652 -9.52 -1.88 5.07
C VAL A 652 -10.44 -3.07 4.79
N ALA A 653 -9.98 -4.31 4.98
CA ALA A 653 -10.83 -5.50 4.93
C ALA A 653 -12.01 -5.40 5.93
N GLY A 654 -11.74 -4.89 7.14
CA GLY A 654 -12.78 -4.57 8.12
C GLY A 654 -13.75 -3.52 7.62
N LEU A 655 -13.28 -2.42 7.01
CA LEU A 655 -14.16 -1.38 6.44
C LEU A 655 -15.07 -1.91 5.33
N LEU A 656 -14.56 -2.79 4.47
CA LEU A 656 -15.38 -3.46 3.44
C LEU A 656 -16.51 -4.29 4.06
N LEU A 657 -16.21 -5.00 5.14
CA LEU A 657 -17.19 -5.80 5.88
C LEU A 657 -18.14 -4.96 6.76
N SER A 658 -17.71 -3.76 7.17
CA SER A 658 -18.56 -2.76 7.82
C SER A 658 -19.59 -2.17 6.85
N HIS A 659 -19.25 -2.10 5.55
CA HIS A 659 -20.16 -1.68 4.49
C HIS A 659 -21.08 -2.82 4.03
N ASP A 660 -20.56 -4.04 3.85
CA ASP A 660 -21.34 -5.24 3.52
C ASP A 660 -20.80 -6.49 4.25
N ALA A 661 -21.45 -6.83 5.36
CA ALA A 661 -21.11 -8.01 6.17
C ALA A 661 -21.35 -9.36 5.43
N GLY A 662 -22.00 -9.34 4.26
CA GLY A 662 -22.24 -10.51 3.42
C GLY A 662 -21.08 -10.88 2.50
N LEU A 663 -20.03 -10.05 2.41
CA LEU A 663 -18.86 -10.33 1.59
C LEU A 663 -18.13 -11.60 2.06
N THR A 664 -17.82 -12.46 1.10
CA THR A 664 -16.96 -13.63 1.33
C THR A 664 -15.48 -13.23 1.36
N PRO A 665 -14.59 -14.02 1.97
CA PRO A 665 -13.15 -13.74 1.97
C PRO A 665 -12.57 -13.51 0.57
N ALA A 666 -13.01 -14.30 -0.41
CA ALA A 666 -12.59 -14.14 -1.81
C ALA A 666 -13.10 -12.85 -2.47
N GLN A 667 -14.25 -12.32 -2.05
CA GLN A 667 -14.74 -11.03 -2.54
C GLN A 667 -13.97 -9.87 -1.89
N VAL A 668 -13.64 -9.99 -0.59
CA VAL A 668 -12.80 -9.01 0.11
C VAL A 668 -11.41 -8.93 -0.53
N GLU A 669 -10.74 -10.08 -0.68
CA GLU A 669 -9.44 -10.20 -1.39
C GLU A 669 -9.52 -9.57 -2.78
N ARG A 670 -10.54 -9.91 -3.57
CA ARG A 670 -10.72 -9.38 -4.92
C ARG A 670 -10.88 -7.86 -4.95
N VAL A 671 -11.66 -7.28 -4.03
CA VAL A 671 -11.83 -5.83 -3.99
C VAL A 671 -10.50 -5.16 -3.66
N LEU A 672 -9.77 -5.68 -2.66
CA LEU A 672 -8.46 -5.14 -2.25
C LEU A 672 -7.42 -5.21 -3.39
N THR A 673 -7.35 -6.33 -4.10
CA THR A 673 -6.35 -6.53 -5.16
C THR A 673 -6.69 -5.79 -6.45
N ARG A 674 -7.97 -5.76 -6.85
CA ARG A 674 -8.41 -5.04 -8.06
C ARG A 674 -8.17 -3.54 -7.98
N THR A 675 -8.32 -2.96 -6.79
CA THR A 675 -8.19 -1.51 -6.60
C THR A 675 -6.76 -1.11 -6.21
N ALA A 676 -5.85 -2.07 -6.07
CA ALA A 676 -4.46 -1.78 -5.73
C ALA A 676 -3.81 -0.92 -6.83
N VAL A 677 -2.96 0.03 -6.40
CA VAL A 677 -2.22 0.91 -7.29
C VAL A 677 -0.99 0.16 -7.77
N ASP A 678 -0.89 -0.07 -9.08
CA ASP A 678 0.29 -0.67 -9.69
C ASP A 678 1.53 0.21 -9.44
N ILE A 679 2.51 -0.36 -8.73
CA ILE A 679 3.79 0.27 -8.41
C ILE A 679 4.98 -0.53 -8.97
N THR A 680 4.72 -1.36 -9.99
CA THR A 680 5.73 -2.20 -10.63
C THR A 680 6.91 -1.36 -11.10
N PHE A 681 8.12 -1.85 -10.79
CA PHE A 681 9.35 -1.23 -11.25
C PHE A 681 9.63 -1.67 -12.68
N ASP A 682 9.29 -0.84 -13.66
CA ASP A 682 9.55 -1.12 -15.07
C ASP A 682 11.03 -0.86 -15.42
N GLU A 683 11.79 -1.90 -15.80
CA GLU A 683 13.22 -1.83 -16.14
C GLU A 683 13.52 -1.08 -17.48
N GLU A 684 12.61 -0.26 -18.00
CA GLU A 684 12.77 0.39 -19.31
C GLU A 684 13.95 1.38 -19.40
N ASP A 685 14.57 1.78 -18.28
CA ASP A 685 15.62 2.82 -18.25
C ASP A 685 17.06 2.32 -18.52
N ASN A 686 17.23 1.06 -18.95
CA ASN A 686 18.49 0.58 -19.51
C ASN A 686 18.35 0.31 -21.02
N PRO A 687 18.58 1.31 -21.90
CA PRO A 687 18.73 1.08 -23.33
C PRO A 687 20.02 0.31 -23.56
N GLY A 688 19.96 -1.01 -23.39
CA GLY A 688 21.09 -1.92 -23.44
C GLY A 688 21.86 -1.77 -24.75
N ASN A 689 23.09 -1.29 -24.65
CA ASN A 689 24.09 -1.54 -25.68
C ASN A 689 24.28 -3.06 -25.80
N GLY A 690 23.78 -3.61 -26.90
CA GLY A 690 23.75 -5.04 -27.16
C GLY A 690 25.09 -5.74 -26.94
N TYR A 691 25.11 -6.63 -25.96
CA TYR A 691 26.03 -7.76 -25.92
C TYR A 691 25.22 -9.00 -25.53
N TYR A 692 24.91 -9.81 -26.54
CA TYR A 692 24.40 -11.17 -26.37
C TYR A 692 25.47 -12.03 -25.72
N TYR A 693 25.18 -12.58 -24.53
CA TYR A 693 25.78 -13.84 -24.10
C TYR A 693 24.76 -14.95 -24.40
N ASP A 694 25.20 -15.85 -25.26
CA ASP A 694 24.50 -17.08 -25.67
C ASP A 694 24.62 -18.13 -24.56
N ASP A 695 23.63 -19.02 -24.51
CA ASP A 695 23.49 -20.22 -23.65
C ASP A 695 22.92 -20.04 -22.23
N GLU A 696 21.59 -19.92 -22.11
CA GLU A 696 20.86 -20.48 -20.96
C GLU A 696 19.52 -21.10 -21.39
N TYR A 697 19.20 -22.27 -20.82
CA TYR A 697 18.01 -23.06 -21.11
C TYR A 697 16.74 -22.21 -20.91
N PRO A 698 15.74 -22.25 -21.83
CA PRO A 698 14.50 -21.53 -21.60
C PRO A 698 13.73 -22.26 -20.49
N TYR A 699 13.82 -21.73 -19.27
CA TYR A 699 12.72 -21.88 -18.32
C TYR A 699 11.47 -21.27 -18.99
N PRO A 700 10.30 -21.92 -18.91
CA PRO A 700 9.08 -21.32 -19.42
C PRO A 700 8.93 -19.95 -18.74
N ALA A 701 8.87 -18.89 -19.54
CA ALA A 701 8.55 -17.56 -19.03
C ALA A 701 7.22 -17.67 -18.29
N GLU A 702 7.23 -17.42 -16.98
CA GLU A 702 6.00 -17.29 -16.23
C GLU A 702 5.25 -16.07 -16.76
N LEU A 703 3.94 -16.25 -16.93
CA LEU A 703 3.06 -15.24 -17.49
C LEU A 703 2.91 -14.13 -16.43
N VAL A 704 3.53 -12.97 -16.65
CA VAL A 704 3.29 -11.78 -15.84
C VAL A 704 1.90 -11.26 -16.23
N LEU A 705 0.93 -11.38 -15.32
CA LEU A 705 -0.40 -10.79 -15.49
C LEU A 705 -0.22 -9.25 -15.43
N PRO A 706 -0.72 -8.47 -16.39
CA PRO A 706 -0.55 -7.01 -16.35
C PRO A 706 -1.13 -6.40 -15.07
N GLY A 707 -0.36 -5.56 -14.38
CA GLY A 707 -0.67 -5.03 -13.05
C GLY A 707 -0.33 -5.96 -11.87
N TYR A 708 0.18 -7.16 -12.14
CA TYR A 708 0.69 -8.08 -11.12
C TYR A 708 2.17 -8.40 -11.34
N ASP A 709 2.97 -8.30 -10.29
CA ASP A 709 4.33 -8.83 -10.29
C ASP A 709 4.65 -9.58 -9.00
N THR A 710 5.72 -10.38 -9.02
CA THR A 710 6.09 -11.20 -7.85
C THR A 710 6.71 -10.41 -6.71
N VAL A 711 7.03 -9.12 -6.90
CA VAL A 711 7.59 -8.22 -5.89
C VAL A 711 6.48 -7.42 -5.18
N SER A 712 5.57 -6.79 -5.93
CA SER A 712 4.51 -5.95 -5.36
C SER A 712 3.11 -6.58 -5.35
N GLY A 713 2.95 -7.80 -5.89
CA GLY A 713 1.65 -8.42 -6.07
C GLY A 713 0.83 -7.60 -7.07
N TRP A 714 -0.44 -7.35 -6.75
CA TRP A 714 -1.32 -6.48 -7.54
C TRP A 714 -1.03 -4.98 -7.33
N GLY A 715 -0.04 -4.63 -6.50
CA GLY A 715 0.36 -3.25 -6.23
C GLY A 715 0.10 -2.82 -4.79
N ARG A 716 0.19 -1.50 -4.55
CA ARG A 716 -0.02 -0.90 -3.22
C ARG A 716 -1.50 -0.80 -2.87
N LEU A 717 -1.85 -1.08 -1.61
CA LEU A 717 -3.19 -0.88 -1.07
C LEU A 717 -3.70 0.55 -1.32
N ASP A 718 -4.86 0.66 -1.97
CA ASP A 718 -5.68 1.87 -2.06
C ASP A 718 -6.98 1.68 -1.27
N ALA A 719 -7.05 2.27 -0.09
CA ALA A 719 -8.20 2.10 0.80
C ALA A 719 -9.44 2.83 0.26
N LEU A 720 -9.25 3.99 -0.36
CA LEU A 720 -10.32 4.75 -1.00
C LEU A 720 -10.89 3.96 -2.19
N GLY A 721 -10.01 3.48 -3.07
CA GLY A 721 -10.35 2.66 -4.21
C GLY A 721 -11.16 1.43 -3.79
N ALA A 722 -10.72 0.73 -2.74
CA ALA A 722 -11.41 -0.46 -2.22
C ALA A 722 -12.84 -0.13 -1.75
N VAL A 723 -13.01 0.89 -0.90
CA VAL A 723 -14.31 1.26 -0.31
C VAL A 723 -15.27 1.88 -1.33
N THR A 724 -14.77 2.53 -2.38
CA THR A 724 -15.61 3.06 -3.48
C THR A 724 -15.91 2.01 -4.55
N GLY A 725 -15.00 1.06 -4.75
CA GLY A 725 -15.11 -0.04 -5.72
C GLY A 725 -16.06 -1.16 -5.30
N ILE A 726 -16.42 -1.25 -4.00
CA ILE A 726 -17.39 -2.22 -3.48
C ILE A 726 -18.78 -2.07 -4.14
N ASP A 727 -19.23 -0.83 -4.36
CA ASP A 727 -20.52 -0.53 -4.97
C ASP A 727 -20.50 -0.72 -6.50
N GLN A 728 -19.30 -0.76 -7.10
CA GLN A 728 -19.08 -1.10 -8.52
C GLN A 728 -18.99 -2.62 -8.76
N ALA A 729 -18.99 -3.44 -7.70
CA ALA A 729 -18.66 -4.87 -7.77
C ALA A 729 -19.83 -5.83 -8.09
N ASN A 730 -21.02 -5.34 -8.49
CA ASN A 730 -22.16 -6.20 -8.80
C ASN A 730 -22.63 -6.09 -10.27
N ILE A 731 -21.69 -6.10 -11.23
CA ILE A 731 -22.05 -6.34 -12.63
C ILE A 731 -22.42 -7.81 -12.79
N GLY A 732 -23.69 -8.08 -13.10
CA GLY A 732 -24.19 -9.46 -13.18
C GLY A 732 -23.59 -10.23 -14.35
N THR A 733 -23.44 -11.55 -14.23
CA THR A 733 -23.16 -12.42 -15.38
C THR A 733 -24.32 -13.40 -15.59
N GLU A 734 -24.75 -13.61 -16.83
CA GLU A 734 -25.73 -14.64 -17.18
C GLU A 734 -25.22 -15.49 -18.34
N ARG A 735 -25.13 -16.80 -18.14
CA ARG A 735 -24.70 -17.75 -19.18
C ARG A 735 -25.90 -18.27 -19.97
N ILE A 736 -25.87 -18.09 -21.29
CA ILE A 736 -26.87 -18.59 -22.24
C ILE A 736 -26.28 -19.79 -22.98
N PHE A 737 -26.72 -21.00 -22.62
CA PHE A 737 -26.14 -22.23 -23.16
C PHE A 737 -27.15 -23.38 -23.26
N GLY A 738 -26.90 -24.27 -24.22
CA GLY A 738 -27.50 -25.59 -24.31
C GLY A 738 -26.46 -26.70 -24.28
N THR A 739 -26.90 -27.96 -24.38
CA THR A 739 -26.00 -29.12 -24.39
C THR A 739 -25.14 -29.21 -25.66
N ASP A 740 -25.56 -28.54 -26.74
CA ASP A 740 -24.80 -28.38 -27.97
C ASP A 740 -25.09 -27.01 -28.62
N ARG A 741 -24.41 -26.73 -29.75
CA ARG A 741 -24.57 -25.47 -30.51
C ARG A 741 -26.00 -25.21 -31.00
N TYR A 742 -26.78 -26.25 -31.25
CA TYR A 742 -28.15 -26.11 -31.75
C TYR A 742 -29.07 -25.70 -30.61
N GLU A 743 -28.91 -26.33 -29.46
CA GLU A 743 -29.64 -25.95 -28.25
C GLU A 743 -29.20 -24.58 -27.73
N THR A 744 -27.91 -24.22 -27.77
CA THR A 744 -27.45 -22.86 -27.45
C THR A 744 -28.14 -21.82 -28.35
N ALA A 745 -28.21 -22.05 -29.66
CA ALA A 745 -28.94 -21.16 -30.57
C ALA A 745 -30.45 -21.05 -30.23
N VAL A 746 -31.07 -22.14 -29.78
CA VAL A 746 -32.47 -22.14 -29.30
C VAL A 746 -32.62 -21.35 -28.00
N LYS A 747 -31.65 -21.42 -27.07
CA LYS A 747 -31.66 -20.66 -25.82
C LYS A 747 -31.50 -19.16 -26.07
N ILE A 748 -30.61 -18.78 -26.98
CA ILE A 748 -30.47 -17.40 -27.46
C ILE A 748 -31.79 -16.92 -28.09
N SER A 749 -32.39 -17.72 -28.96
CA SER A 749 -33.69 -17.42 -29.57
C SER A 749 -34.81 -17.26 -28.53
N SER A 750 -34.84 -18.11 -27.51
CA SER A 750 -35.84 -18.05 -26.44
C SER A 750 -35.71 -16.78 -25.58
N LYS A 751 -34.50 -16.25 -25.46
CA LYS A 751 -34.24 -15.01 -24.71
C LYS A 751 -34.62 -13.77 -25.51
N GLY A 752 -34.33 -13.75 -26.82
CA GLY A 752 -34.60 -12.60 -27.68
C GLY A 752 -36.02 -12.50 -28.22
N TRP A 753 -36.73 -13.62 -28.37
CA TRP A 753 -38.01 -13.65 -29.08
C TRP A 753 -39.06 -14.53 -28.37
N GLU A 754 -40.15 -13.92 -27.93
CA GLU A 754 -41.34 -14.68 -27.52
C GLU A 754 -42.04 -15.33 -28.73
N GLN A 755 -42.11 -14.59 -29.85
CA GLN A 755 -42.69 -15.01 -31.13
C GLN A 755 -41.87 -14.39 -32.27
N SER A 756 -41.79 -15.07 -33.41
CA SER A 756 -41.23 -14.48 -34.63
C SER A 756 -41.85 -15.11 -35.88
N ASP A 757 -42.27 -14.25 -36.82
CA ASP A 757 -42.88 -14.69 -38.09
C ASP A 757 -41.83 -15.27 -39.05
N VAL A 758 -40.55 -14.93 -38.87
CA VAL A 758 -39.43 -15.34 -39.72
C VAL A 758 -38.36 -16.01 -38.85
N ALA A 759 -37.74 -17.07 -39.35
CA ALA A 759 -36.50 -17.59 -38.78
C ALA A 759 -35.44 -17.75 -39.87
N VAL A 760 -34.21 -17.31 -39.58
CA VAL A 760 -33.06 -17.53 -40.44
C VAL A 760 -32.36 -18.80 -39.95
N ILE A 761 -32.10 -19.75 -40.86
CA ILE A 761 -31.43 -21.00 -40.53
C ILE A 761 -30.16 -21.12 -41.35
N ALA A 762 -29.02 -21.20 -40.66
CA ALA A 762 -27.72 -21.49 -41.23
C ALA A 762 -27.21 -22.87 -40.78
N THR A 763 -26.17 -23.38 -41.41
CA THR A 763 -25.56 -24.64 -40.94
C THR A 763 -24.75 -24.41 -39.66
N GLY A 764 -24.91 -25.31 -38.69
CA GLY A 764 -24.05 -25.36 -37.51
C GLY A 764 -22.79 -26.20 -37.74
N ARG A 765 -22.54 -26.73 -38.94
CA ARG A 765 -21.39 -27.62 -39.24
C ARG A 765 -20.27 -26.94 -40.02
N ASN A 766 -20.58 -25.88 -40.75
CA ASN A 766 -19.63 -25.06 -41.48
C ASN A 766 -19.98 -23.57 -41.26
N TYR A 767 -19.03 -22.66 -41.44
CA TYR A 767 -19.25 -21.22 -41.23
C TYR A 767 -19.39 -20.35 -42.50
N PRO A 768 -18.81 -20.67 -43.68
CA PRO A 768 -18.64 -19.70 -44.77
C PRO A 768 -19.91 -19.02 -45.26
N ASP A 769 -20.97 -19.78 -45.48
CA ASP A 769 -22.25 -19.24 -45.96
C ASP A 769 -22.99 -18.49 -44.84
N ALA A 770 -22.62 -18.72 -43.58
CA ALA A 770 -23.31 -18.24 -42.40
C ALA A 770 -22.75 -16.91 -41.86
N LEU A 771 -21.49 -16.56 -42.16
CA LEU A 771 -20.81 -15.40 -41.58
C LEU A 771 -21.53 -14.06 -41.85
N SER A 772 -22.22 -13.94 -42.98
CA SER A 772 -22.97 -12.75 -43.37
C SER A 772 -24.47 -12.85 -43.08
N ALA A 773 -24.93 -13.89 -42.37
CA ALA A 773 -26.35 -14.11 -42.11
C ALA A 773 -26.91 -13.22 -40.98
N THR A 774 -26.07 -12.67 -40.11
CA THR A 774 -26.51 -11.84 -38.97
C THR A 774 -27.28 -10.58 -39.40
N PRO A 775 -26.77 -9.75 -40.34
CA PRO A 775 -27.55 -8.60 -40.84
C PRO A 775 -28.91 -8.99 -41.43
N LEU A 776 -29.00 -10.14 -42.10
CA LEU A 776 -30.26 -10.64 -42.65
C LEU A 776 -31.26 -11.08 -41.57
N ALA A 777 -30.76 -11.72 -40.50
CA ALA A 777 -31.58 -12.10 -39.36
C ALA A 777 -32.14 -10.86 -38.67
N TYR A 778 -31.27 -9.86 -38.43
CA TYR A 778 -31.66 -8.57 -37.85
C TYR A 778 -32.67 -7.80 -38.72
N HIS A 779 -32.45 -7.71 -40.04
CA HIS A 779 -33.35 -7.05 -40.99
C HIS A 779 -34.79 -7.63 -40.97
N HIS A 780 -34.94 -8.89 -40.59
CA HIS A 780 -36.23 -9.55 -40.44
C HIS A 780 -36.75 -9.62 -39.00
N ASN A 781 -36.04 -9.02 -38.03
CA ASN A 781 -36.24 -9.19 -36.60
C ASN A 781 -36.46 -10.67 -36.23
N ALA A 782 -35.53 -11.51 -36.68
CA ALA A 782 -35.63 -12.96 -36.66
C ALA A 782 -34.46 -13.58 -35.90
N PRO A 783 -34.68 -14.67 -35.15
CA PRO A 783 -33.59 -15.44 -34.59
C PRO A 783 -32.77 -16.13 -35.69
N LEU A 784 -31.46 -16.24 -35.45
CA LEU A 784 -30.54 -17.04 -36.26
C LEU A 784 -30.36 -18.42 -35.60
N LEU A 785 -31.06 -19.41 -36.16
CA LEU A 785 -31.01 -20.79 -35.70
C LEU A 785 -30.02 -21.62 -36.55
N LEU A 786 -29.58 -22.74 -35.99
CA LEU A 786 -28.58 -23.61 -36.62
C LEU A 786 -29.16 -24.97 -36.96
N THR A 787 -28.71 -25.57 -38.06
CA THR A 787 -29.11 -26.92 -38.48
C THR A 787 -27.93 -27.82 -38.83
N ASN A 788 -28.12 -29.14 -38.85
CA ASN A 788 -27.15 -30.06 -39.42
C ASN A 788 -27.26 -30.03 -40.97
N THR A 789 -26.30 -30.63 -41.66
CA THR A 789 -26.32 -30.68 -43.13
C THR A 789 -27.53 -31.44 -43.68
N THR A 790 -27.87 -32.57 -43.06
CA THR A 790 -28.93 -33.47 -43.53
C THR A 790 -30.21 -33.43 -42.74
N THR A 791 -30.19 -32.96 -41.49
CA THR A 791 -31.30 -33.12 -40.55
C THR A 791 -31.47 -31.87 -39.68
N LEU A 792 -32.71 -31.45 -39.50
CA LEU A 792 -33.13 -30.40 -38.59
C LEU A 792 -33.13 -30.95 -37.16
N PRO A 793 -32.31 -30.41 -36.24
CA PRO A 793 -32.29 -30.87 -34.86
C PRO A 793 -33.66 -30.73 -34.19
N LYS A 794 -33.99 -31.66 -33.29
CA LYS A 794 -35.31 -31.67 -32.64
C LYS A 794 -35.59 -30.41 -31.83
N SER A 795 -34.58 -29.90 -31.13
CA SER A 795 -34.63 -28.62 -30.40
C SER A 795 -35.04 -27.45 -31.30
N VAL A 796 -34.52 -27.42 -32.53
CA VAL A 796 -34.80 -26.36 -33.52
C VAL A 796 -36.21 -26.51 -34.09
N GLU A 797 -36.68 -27.74 -34.37
CA GLU A 797 -38.07 -27.97 -34.76
C GLU A 797 -39.07 -27.43 -33.73
N ASP A 798 -38.80 -27.70 -32.46
CA ASP A 798 -39.70 -27.33 -31.37
C ASP A 798 -39.65 -25.82 -31.12
N GLU A 799 -38.49 -25.19 -31.32
CA GLU A 799 -38.34 -23.74 -31.28
C GLU A 799 -39.09 -23.03 -32.41
N LEU A 800 -39.02 -23.54 -33.65
CA LEU A 800 -39.80 -23.00 -34.77
C LEU A 800 -41.31 -23.03 -34.49
N LYS A 801 -41.80 -24.06 -33.79
CA LYS A 801 -43.20 -24.14 -33.35
C LYS A 801 -43.51 -23.16 -32.23
N ARG A 802 -42.62 -23.05 -31.23
CA ARG A 802 -42.77 -22.11 -30.09
C ARG A 802 -42.92 -20.68 -30.60
N LEU A 803 -42.04 -20.29 -31.52
CA LEU A 803 -42.03 -18.97 -32.16
C LEU A 803 -43.20 -18.72 -33.11
N LYS A 804 -43.89 -19.78 -33.55
CA LYS A 804 -44.96 -19.75 -34.56
C LYS A 804 -44.49 -19.22 -35.92
N VAL A 805 -43.30 -19.64 -36.34
CA VAL A 805 -42.67 -19.19 -37.59
C VAL A 805 -43.56 -19.46 -38.80
N LYS A 806 -43.72 -18.45 -39.67
CA LYS A 806 -44.48 -18.53 -40.93
C LYS A 806 -43.57 -18.64 -42.15
N LYS A 807 -42.36 -18.10 -42.06
CA LYS A 807 -41.35 -18.10 -43.12
C LYS A 807 -39.99 -18.55 -42.58
N VAL A 808 -39.35 -19.49 -43.26
CA VAL A 808 -37.94 -19.85 -42.99
C VAL A 808 -37.05 -19.38 -44.13
N ILE A 809 -35.91 -18.79 -43.80
CA ILE A 809 -34.87 -18.41 -44.76
C ILE A 809 -33.66 -19.31 -44.52
N LEU A 810 -33.39 -20.22 -45.46
CA LEU A 810 -32.23 -21.09 -45.43
C LEU A 810 -31.04 -20.36 -46.05
N VAL A 811 -29.98 -20.15 -45.26
CA VAL A 811 -28.74 -19.54 -45.73
C VAL A 811 -27.73 -20.64 -46.01
N GLY A 812 -27.45 -20.85 -47.30
CA GLY A 812 -26.51 -21.86 -47.77
C GLY A 812 -27.08 -22.78 -48.85
N GLY A 813 -26.18 -23.25 -49.71
CA GLY A 813 -26.52 -24.12 -50.84
C GLY A 813 -27.03 -25.51 -50.40
N LYS A 814 -27.56 -26.29 -51.35
CA LYS A 814 -28.06 -27.65 -51.10
C LYS A 814 -26.99 -28.64 -50.64
N SER A 815 -25.71 -28.34 -50.88
CA SER A 815 -24.57 -29.12 -50.37
C SER A 815 -24.30 -28.90 -48.89
N VAL A 816 -24.75 -27.76 -48.34
CA VAL A 816 -24.49 -27.33 -46.96
C VAL A 816 -25.74 -27.52 -46.09
N ILE A 817 -26.92 -27.25 -46.65
CA ILE A 817 -28.23 -27.53 -46.06
C ILE A 817 -29.06 -28.27 -47.11
N THR A 818 -29.17 -29.58 -46.97
CA THR A 818 -29.80 -30.45 -47.98
C THR A 818 -31.31 -30.20 -48.13
N ALA A 819 -31.87 -30.76 -49.20
CA ALA A 819 -33.31 -30.76 -49.41
C ALA A 819 -34.10 -31.51 -48.33
N ASN A 820 -33.45 -32.37 -47.52
CA ASN A 820 -34.12 -33.07 -46.43
C ASN A 820 -34.46 -32.11 -45.28
N VAL A 821 -33.55 -31.21 -44.90
CA VAL A 821 -33.85 -30.15 -43.91
C VAL A 821 -35.00 -29.27 -44.41
N GLU A 822 -34.98 -28.89 -45.69
CA GLU A 822 -36.07 -28.10 -46.28
C GLU A 822 -37.42 -28.85 -46.23
N LYS A 823 -37.40 -30.17 -46.42
CA LYS A 823 -38.59 -31.01 -46.29
C LYS A 823 -39.07 -31.06 -44.85
N GLU A 824 -38.17 -31.28 -43.88
CA GLU A 824 -38.51 -31.32 -42.45
C GLU A 824 -39.15 -30.00 -41.99
N VAL A 825 -38.63 -28.84 -42.44
CA VAL A 825 -39.28 -27.54 -42.19
C VAL A 825 -40.69 -27.46 -42.78
N LYS A 826 -40.91 -27.96 -44.01
CA LYS A 826 -42.26 -28.00 -44.63
C LYS A 826 -43.21 -28.90 -43.85
N ASP A 827 -42.71 -30.03 -43.36
CA ASP A 827 -43.49 -31.00 -42.59
C ASP A 827 -43.96 -30.42 -41.24
N LEU A 828 -43.35 -29.34 -40.74
CA LEU A 828 -43.84 -28.55 -39.60
C LEU A 828 -45.04 -27.65 -39.92
N GLY A 829 -45.47 -27.58 -41.18
CA GLY A 829 -46.58 -26.72 -41.64
C GLY A 829 -46.16 -25.32 -42.09
N ILE A 830 -44.85 -25.04 -42.16
CA ILE A 830 -44.29 -23.76 -42.62
C ILE A 830 -44.33 -23.74 -44.15
N LYS A 831 -45.17 -22.86 -44.71
CA LYS A 831 -45.47 -22.85 -46.16
C LYS A 831 -44.48 -22.03 -46.98
N THR A 832 -43.81 -21.06 -46.38
CA THR A 832 -42.92 -20.15 -47.09
C THR A 832 -41.49 -20.46 -46.71
N ILE A 833 -40.70 -20.96 -47.66
CA ILE A 833 -39.27 -21.20 -47.48
C ILE A 833 -38.52 -20.48 -48.59
N SER A 834 -37.61 -19.59 -48.20
CA SER A 834 -36.63 -18.97 -49.10
C SER A 834 -35.28 -19.61 -48.89
N ARG A 835 -34.47 -19.69 -49.95
CA ARG A 835 -33.07 -20.12 -49.84
C ARG A 835 -32.18 -19.06 -50.48
N ILE A 836 -31.20 -18.59 -49.74
CA ILE A 836 -30.20 -17.65 -50.19
C ILE A 836 -28.87 -18.39 -50.27
N SER A 837 -28.30 -18.48 -51.47
CA SER A 837 -27.04 -19.20 -51.72
C SER A 837 -26.42 -18.78 -53.06
N GLY A 838 -25.11 -18.57 -53.06
CA GLY A 838 -24.26 -18.39 -54.23
C GLY A 838 -23.60 -19.70 -54.69
N ALA A 839 -22.78 -19.62 -55.75
CA ALA A 839 -21.90 -20.71 -56.16
C ALA A 839 -20.79 -20.96 -55.12
N ASP A 840 -20.41 -19.93 -54.37
CA ASP A 840 -19.48 -19.99 -53.26
C ASP A 840 -19.89 -19.02 -52.12
N ARG A 841 -19.04 -18.92 -51.08
CA ARG A 841 -19.28 -18.08 -49.90
C ARG A 841 -19.34 -16.59 -50.23
N TYR A 842 -18.62 -16.17 -51.27
CA TYR A 842 -18.49 -14.76 -51.66
C TYR A 842 -19.73 -14.30 -52.42
N GLU A 843 -20.21 -15.11 -53.36
CA GLU A 843 -21.49 -14.85 -54.02
C GLU A 843 -22.66 -15.00 -53.02
N THR A 844 -22.55 -15.90 -52.04
CA THR A 844 -23.56 -15.98 -50.96
C THR A 844 -23.63 -14.70 -50.14
N SER A 845 -22.49 -14.09 -49.77
CA SER A 845 -22.50 -12.79 -49.08
C SER A 845 -23.15 -11.67 -49.90
N VAL A 846 -22.94 -11.65 -51.22
CA VAL A 846 -23.59 -10.69 -52.13
C VAL A 846 -25.11 -10.90 -52.16
N LYS A 847 -25.56 -12.15 -52.32
CA LYS A 847 -27.01 -12.46 -52.33
C LYS A 847 -27.72 -12.15 -51.03
N ILE A 848 -27.00 -12.19 -49.91
CA ILE A 848 -27.52 -11.73 -48.63
C ILE A 848 -27.60 -10.20 -48.61
N ALA A 849 -26.54 -9.51 -49.05
CA ALA A 849 -26.52 -8.05 -49.14
C ALA A 849 -27.66 -7.50 -50.00
N GLU A 850 -27.97 -8.15 -51.13
CA GLU A 850 -29.11 -7.81 -52.00
C GLU A 850 -30.48 -7.85 -51.30
N GLN A 851 -30.60 -8.55 -50.16
CA GLN A 851 -31.85 -8.59 -49.39
C GLN A 851 -32.00 -7.44 -48.39
N LEU A 852 -30.92 -6.73 -48.04
CA LEU A 852 -30.91 -5.73 -46.96
C LEU A 852 -31.43 -4.35 -47.41
N GLY A 853 -31.47 -4.09 -48.72
CA GLY A 853 -31.85 -2.79 -49.27
C GLY A 853 -30.64 -1.87 -49.54
N PHE A 854 -30.90 -0.57 -49.73
CA PHE A 854 -29.84 0.41 -50.00
C PHE A 854 -29.19 0.88 -48.69
N THR A 855 -27.85 0.91 -48.69
CA THR A 855 -27.02 1.52 -47.64
C THR A 855 -25.77 2.11 -48.31
N ASP A 856 -25.23 3.16 -47.70
CA ASP A 856 -24.01 3.84 -48.13
C ASP A 856 -22.74 3.21 -47.53
N ARG A 857 -22.87 2.30 -46.56
CA ARG A 857 -21.75 1.67 -45.84
C ARG A 857 -21.74 0.17 -46.03
N ALA A 858 -20.56 -0.42 -46.21
CA ALA A 858 -20.38 -1.87 -46.30
C ALA A 858 -19.19 -2.37 -45.47
N VAL A 859 -19.30 -3.58 -44.95
CA VAL A 859 -18.22 -4.27 -44.23
C VAL A 859 -17.57 -5.29 -45.16
N VAL A 860 -16.24 -5.37 -45.12
CA VAL A 860 -15.45 -6.35 -45.86
C VAL A 860 -14.65 -7.18 -44.88
N ALA A 861 -14.84 -8.50 -44.91
CA ALA A 861 -14.08 -9.44 -44.08
C ALA A 861 -13.50 -10.59 -44.92
N THR A 862 -12.46 -11.25 -44.42
CA THR A 862 -11.94 -12.44 -45.12
C THR A 862 -12.97 -13.56 -45.07
N GLY A 863 -13.23 -14.17 -46.24
CA GLY A 863 -14.05 -15.38 -46.29
C GLY A 863 -13.30 -16.63 -45.84
N GLN A 864 -12.00 -16.55 -45.52
CA GLN A 864 -11.14 -17.70 -45.26
C GLN A 864 -11.01 -18.05 -43.77
N SER A 865 -11.25 -17.07 -42.88
CA SER A 865 -11.40 -17.21 -41.42
C SER A 865 -12.83 -16.81 -41.03
N PHE A 866 -13.16 -16.87 -39.74
CA PHE A 866 -14.47 -16.46 -39.22
C PHE A 866 -14.41 -15.31 -38.22
N ALA A 867 -13.31 -15.16 -37.48
CA ALA A 867 -13.26 -14.26 -36.33
C ALA A 867 -13.54 -12.81 -36.72
N ASP A 868 -12.88 -12.30 -37.75
CA ASP A 868 -13.06 -10.93 -38.26
C ASP A 868 -14.53 -10.62 -38.61
N ALA A 869 -15.18 -11.54 -39.32
CA ALA A 869 -16.59 -11.39 -39.70
C ALA A 869 -17.53 -11.47 -38.49
N LEU A 870 -17.23 -12.32 -37.49
CA LEU A 870 -18.03 -12.42 -36.27
C LEU A 870 -17.87 -11.19 -35.37
N SER A 871 -16.66 -10.65 -35.25
CA SER A 871 -16.37 -9.49 -34.42
C SER A 871 -17.19 -8.26 -34.81
N ILE A 872 -17.42 -8.06 -36.12
CA ILE A 872 -18.20 -6.95 -36.66
C ILE A 872 -19.68 -7.32 -36.88
N ALA A 873 -20.07 -8.61 -36.81
CA ALA A 873 -21.42 -9.06 -37.16
C ALA A 873 -22.58 -8.33 -36.45
N PRO A 874 -22.57 -8.14 -35.12
CA PRO A 874 -23.67 -7.46 -34.44
C PRO A 874 -23.73 -5.97 -34.79
N ILE A 875 -22.57 -5.31 -34.95
CA ILE A 875 -22.44 -3.90 -35.34
C ILE A 875 -22.92 -3.69 -36.77
N ALA A 876 -22.47 -4.55 -37.70
CA ALA A 876 -22.92 -4.51 -39.09
C ALA A 876 -24.43 -4.71 -39.19
N ALA A 877 -24.99 -5.59 -38.36
CA ALA A 877 -26.42 -5.83 -38.32
C ALA A 877 -27.20 -4.61 -37.77
N SER A 878 -26.82 -4.08 -36.59
CA SER A 878 -27.51 -2.94 -35.97
C SER A 878 -27.47 -1.67 -36.82
N LEU A 879 -26.40 -1.50 -37.60
CA LEU A 879 -26.21 -0.38 -38.53
C LEU A 879 -26.66 -0.69 -39.97
N GLU A 880 -27.32 -1.83 -40.19
CA GLU A 880 -27.82 -2.30 -41.50
C GLU A 880 -26.77 -2.35 -42.62
N MET A 881 -25.50 -2.58 -42.25
CA MET A 881 -24.39 -2.77 -43.19
C MET A 881 -24.30 -4.22 -43.68
N PRO A 882 -24.20 -4.48 -45.00
CA PRO A 882 -23.90 -5.80 -45.51
C PRO A 882 -22.46 -6.20 -45.17
N ILE A 883 -22.28 -7.49 -44.83
CA ILE A 883 -20.96 -8.12 -44.68
C ILE A 883 -20.62 -8.82 -45.99
N LEU A 884 -19.68 -8.26 -46.74
CA LEU A 884 -19.13 -8.81 -47.97
C LEU A 884 -17.86 -9.58 -47.66
N LEU A 885 -17.74 -10.79 -48.21
CA LEU A 885 -16.55 -11.62 -48.01
C LEU A 885 -15.54 -11.43 -49.16
N THR A 886 -14.25 -11.43 -48.85
CA THR A 886 -13.17 -11.37 -49.86
C THR A 886 -12.10 -12.45 -49.66
N LYS A 887 -11.22 -12.64 -50.66
CA LYS A 887 -10.08 -13.58 -50.60
C LYS A 887 -8.79 -12.79 -50.34
N LYS A 888 -7.83 -13.43 -49.67
CA LYS A 888 -6.46 -12.92 -49.57
C LYS A 888 -5.80 -12.66 -50.92
N SER A 889 -6.18 -13.41 -51.96
CA SER A 889 -5.59 -13.32 -53.30
C SER A 889 -6.25 -12.30 -54.23
N GLY A 890 -7.23 -11.52 -53.75
CA GLY A 890 -7.97 -10.54 -54.55
C GLY A 890 -9.49 -10.69 -54.46
N THR A 891 -10.20 -9.58 -54.68
CA THR A 891 -11.66 -9.54 -54.54
C THR A 891 -12.36 -10.36 -55.62
N PRO A 892 -13.29 -11.29 -55.26
CA PRO A 892 -14.05 -12.07 -56.23
C PRO A 892 -14.91 -11.20 -57.14
N ASP A 893 -15.05 -11.59 -58.42
CA ASP A 893 -15.81 -10.83 -59.41
C ASP A 893 -17.25 -10.54 -59.00
N SER A 894 -17.92 -11.49 -58.31
CA SER A 894 -19.28 -11.28 -57.80
C SER A 894 -19.36 -10.12 -56.79
N VAL A 895 -18.33 -9.95 -55.97
CA VAL A 895 -18.26 -8.87 -54.96
C VAL A 895 -17.89 -7.55 -55.64
N ARG A 896 -16.96 -7.59 -56.62
CA ARG A 896 -16.58 -6.41 -57.42
C ARG A 896 -17.76 -5.85 -58.21
N SER A 897 -18.53 -6.71 -58.90
CA SER A 897 -19.72 -6.25 -59.62
C SER A 897 -20.77 -5.66 -58.68
N TYR A 898 -20.98 -6.27 -57.51
CA TYR A 898 -21.95 -5.76 -56.53
C TYR A 898 -21.56 -4.40 -55.94
N MET A 899 -20.28 -4.17 -55.61
CA MET A 899 -19.84 -2.87 -55.09
C MET A 899 -19.99 -1.75 -56.13
N GLU A 900 -19.75 -2.05 -57.41
CA GLU A 900 -19.90 -1.09 -58.52
C GLU A 900 -21.37 -0.70 -58.73
N GLU A 901 -22.29 -1.63 -58.51
CA GLU A 901 -23.74 -1.40 -58.62
C GLU A 901 -24.34 -0.70 -57.39
N SER A 902 -23.81 -0.96 -56.19
CA SER A 902 -24.42 -0.55 -54.92
C SER A 902 -24.05 0.86 -54.45
N MET A 903 -23.08 1.52 -55.09
CA MET A 903 -22.65 2.90 -54.79
C MET A 903 -22.30 3.15 -53.31
N PHE A 904 -21.61 2.22 -52.63
CA PHE A 904 -21.14 2.43 -51.27
C PHE A 904 -20.16 3.62 -51.20
N GLU A 905 -20.33 4.50 -50.21
CA GLU A 905 -19.48 5.65 -49.96
C GLU A 905 -18.35 5.33 -48.96
N GLN A 906 -18.54 4.34 -48.09
CA GLN A 906 -17.56 3.94 -47.07
C GLN A 906 -17.48 2.42 -46.94
N PHE A 907 -16.27 1.89 -46.85
CA PHE A 907 -16.02 0.50 -46.54
C PHE A 907 -15.29 0.36 -45.21
N TYR A 908 -15.63 -0.67 -44.42
CA TYR A 908 -14.86 -1.08 -43.24
C TYR A 908 -14.19 -2.41 -43.53
N VAL A 909 -12.87 -2.41 -43.66
CA VAL A 909 -12.05 -3.59 -43.92
C VAL A 909 -11.63 -4.19 -42.58
N ILE A 910 -12.16 -5.37 -42.26
CA ILE A 910 -11.98 -6.00 -40.96
C ILE A 910 -10.93 -7.11 -41.05
N GLY A 911 -9.87 -6.96 -40.25
CA GLY A 911 -8.73 -7.86 -40.18
C GLY A 911 -7.45 -7.26 -40.76
N GLY A 912 -6.31 -7.70 -40.23
CA GLY A 912 -4.99 -7.20 -40.64
C GLY A 912 -4.57 -7.66 -42.05
N GLU A 913 -3.41 -7.20 -42.50
CA GLU A 913 -2.86 -7.54 -43.83
C GLU A 913 -2.67 -9.05 -44.07
N SER A 914 -2.52 -9.83 -43.00
CA SER A 914 -2.42 -11.29 -43.09
C SER A 914 -3.74 -11.94 -43.55
N ALA A 915 -4.88 -11.31 -43.26
CA ALA A 915 -6.22 -11.74 -43.63
C ALA A 915 -6.70 -11.09 -44.94
N ILE A 916 -6.53 -9.76 -45.05
CA ILE A 916 -6.85 -8.97 -46.24
C ILE A 916 -5.64 -8.09 -46.56
N PRO A 917 -4.76 -8.51 -47.47
CA PRO A 917 -3.57 -7.75 -47.84
C PRO A 917 -3.93 -6.35 -48.32
N GLU A 918 -3.00 -5.41 -48.17
CA GLU A 918 -3.23 -4.03 -48.53
C GLU A 918 -3.64 -3.86 -49.99
N THR A 919 -3.01 -4.64 -50.89
CA THR A 919 -3.37 -4.69 -52.32
C THR A 919 -4.83 -5.07 -52.60
N VAL A 920 -5.50 -5.77 -51.68
CA VAL A 920 -6.92 -6.14 -51.79
C VAL A 920 -7.80 -5.08 -51.12
N ALA A 921 -7.35 -4.49 -50.01
CA ALA A 921 -8.08 -3.41 -49.34
C ALA A 921 -8.19 -2.16 -50.23
N GLU A 922 -7.14 -1.83 -50.98
CA GLU A 922 -7.12 -0.74 -51.96
C GLU A 922 -8.14 -0.92 -53.11
N GLU A 923 -8.71 -2.13 -53.31
CA GLU A 923 -9.82 -2.33 -54.27
C GLU A 923 -11.13 -1.68 -53.78
N PHE A 924 -11.26 -1.37 -52.49
CA PHE A 924 -12.44 -0.75 -51.89
C PHE A 924 -12.20 0.75 -51.69
N MET A 925 -13.00 1.60 -52.33
CA MET A 925 -12.83 3.05 -52.23
C MET A 925 -13.16 3.56 -50.81
N ASN A 926 -12.44 4.56 -50.32
CA ASN A 926 -12.70 5.18 -49.01
C ASN A 926 -12.85 4.12 -47.89
N TYR A 927 -11.92 3.17 -47.84
CA TYR A 927 -11.95 2.11 -46.83
C TYR A 927 -11.27 2.57 -45.53
N GLU A 928 -11.80 2.13 -44.39
CA GLU A 928 -11.17 2.22 -43.07
C GLU A 928 -10.82 0.81 -42.62
N ARG A 929 -9.58 0.56 -42.20
CA ARG A 929 -9.16 -0.77 -41.76
C ARG A 929 -9.18 -0.85 -40.23
N LEU A 930 -9.92 -1.83 -39.71
CA LEU A 930 -9.95 -2.16 -38.28
C LEU A 930 -9.31 -3.53 -38.07
N SER A 931 -8.23 -3.59 -37.29
CA SER A 931 -7.43 -4.80 -37.13
C SER A 931 -6.57 -4.75 -35.87
N GLY A 932 -6.14 -5.93 -35.41
CA GLY A 932 -5.11 -6.11 -34.39
C GLY A 932 -4.14 -7.24 -34.77
N SER A 933 -3.17 -7.50 -33.90
CA SER A 933 -2.17 -8.56 -34.09
C SER A 933 -2.80 -9.96 -34.07
N ASP A 934 -3.92 -10.11 -33.37
CA ASP A 934 -4.74 -11.32 -33.36
C ASP A 934 -6.25 -11.03 -33.43
N ARG A 935 -7.06 -12.07 -33.24
CA ARG A 935 -8.52 -11.99 -33.36
C ARG A 935 -9.21 -11.21 -32.24
N TYR A 936 -8.58 -11.14 -31.07
CA TYR A 936 -9.15 -10.53 -29.88
C TYR A 936 -8.80 -9.05 -29.85
N GLU A 937 -7.58 -8.71 -30.23
CA GLU A 937 -7.20 -7.30 -30.48
C GLU A 937 -7.96 -6.73 -31.69
N THR A 938 -8.18 -7.50 -32.76
CA THR A 938 -9.07 -7.08 -33.86
C THR A 938 -10.49 -6.83 -33.36
N ASN A 939 -11.02 -7.68 -32.48
CA ASN A 939 -12.34 -7.49 -31.88
C ASN A 939 -12.41 -6.25 -30.98
N SER A 940 -11.41 -6.03 -30.13
CA SER A 940 -11.27 -4.83 -29.29
C SER A 940 -11.20 -3.55 -30.14
N SER A 941 -10.35 -3.52 -31.17
CA SER A 941 -10.22 -2.39 -32.11
C SER A 941 -11.56 -2.01 -32.76
N ILE A 942 -12.36 -3.01 -33.14
CA ILE A 942 -13.71 -2.79 -33.70
C ILE A 942 -14.65 -2.20 -32.65
N ILE A 943 -14.71 -2.79 -31.45
CA ILE A 943 -15.61 -2.33 -30.38
C ILE A 943 -15.28 -0.89 -29.99
N ASN A 944 -14.00 -0.58 -29.81
CA ASN A 944 -13.54 0.76 -29.45
C ASN A 944 -13.85 1.80 -30.54
N TYR A 945 -13.66 1.43 -31.81
CA TYR A 945 -14.00 2.32 -32.93
C TYR A 945 -15.50 2.66 -32.98
N PHE A 946 -16.36 1.66 -32.78
CA PHE A 946 -17.82 1.83 -32.80
C PHE A 946 -18.43 2.11 -31.42
N ALA A 947 -17.63 2.41 -30.39
CA ALA A 947 -18.10 2.53 -29.02
C ALA A 947 -19.26 3.51 -28.85
N SER A 948 -19.24 4.64 -29.59
CA SER A 948 -20.32 5.64 -29.56
C SER A 948 -21.63 5.21 -30.22
N GLU A 949 -21.60 4.12 -31.01
CA GLU A 949 -22.75 3.54 -31.70
C GLU A 949 -23.24 2.24 -31.03
N LEU A 950 -22.55 1.81 -29.98
CA LEU A 950 -22.81 0.57 -29.24
C LEU A 950 -23.55 0.84 -27.93
N ASN A 951 -24.44 -0.08 -27.59
CA ASN A 951 -24.97 -0.19 -26.24
C ASN A 951 -24.08 -1.11 -25.41
N MET A 952 -23.34 -0.54 -24.45
CA MET A 952 -22.41 -1.28 -23.60
C MET A 952 -23.01 -1.72 -22.26
N SER A 953 -24.33 -1.56 -22.04
CA SER A 953 -24.99 -2.03 -20.80
C SER A 953 -25.04 -3.56 -20.69
N THR A 954 -25.14 -4.27 -21.82
CA THR A 954 -25.35 -5.73 -21.86
C THR A 954 -24.47 -6.47 -22.89
N PRO A 955 -23.13 -6.32 -22.88
CA PRO A 955 -22.23 -6.94 -23.84
C PRO A 955 -22.26 -8.48 -23.79
N PHE A 956 -22.13 -9.10 -24.95
CA PHE A 956 -22.12 -10.56 -25.10
C PHE A 956 -20.68 -11.07 -25.20
N ILE A 957 -20.31 -12.10 -24.44
CA ILE A 957 -18.98 -12.71 -24.46
C ILE A 957 -19.07 -14.09 -25.12
N ALA A 958 -18.27 -14.31 -26.16
CA ALA A 958 -18.21 -15.58 -26.89
C ALA A 958 -16.78 -16.06 -27.10
N THR A 959 -16.60 -17.36 -27.33
CA THR A 959 -15.28 -17.89 -27.63
C THR A 959 -14.79 -17.44 -29.01
N GLY A 960 -13.57 -16.92 -29.08
CA GLY A 960 -12.92 -16.61 -30.36
C GLY A 960 -12.42 -17.86 -31.09
N LYS A 961 -12.40 -19.05 -30.47
CA LYS A 961 -11.85 -20.30 -31.07
C LYS A 961 -12.89 -21.13 -31.85
N ASN A 962 -14.17 -20.83 -31.69
CA ASN A 962 -15.28 -21.49 -32.37
C ASN A 962 -16.33 -20.44 -32.78
N TYR A 963 -17.22 -20.77 -33.70
CA TYR A 963 -18.13 -19.78 -34.33
C TYR A 963 -19.63 -19.90 -34.01
N PRO A 964 -20.23 -21.08 -33.73
CA PRO A 964 -21.70 -21.23 -33.72
C PRO A 964 -22.42 -20.38 -32.67
N ASP A 965 -21.87 -20.29 -31.46
CA ASP A 965 -22.52 -19.60 -30.35
C ASP A 965 -22.46 -18.08 -30.55
N ALA A 966 -21.30 -17.56 -30.97
CA ALA A 966 -21.12 -16.17 -31.39
C ALA A 966 -22.05 -15.81 -32.55
N LEU A 967 -22.15 -16.65 -33.60
CA LEU A 967 -22.99 -16.40 -34.76
C LEU A 967 -24.48 -16.27 -34.40
N ALA A 968 -25.00 -17.21 -33.59
CA ALA A 968 -26.39 -17.13 -33.13
C ALA A 968 -26.59 -15.94 -32.19
N GLY A 969 -25.63 -15.70 -31.30
CA GLY A 969 -25.65 -14.61 -30.33
C GLY A 969 -25.59 -13.22 -30.97
N SER A 970 -24.86 -13.05 -32.07
CA SER A 970 -24.77 -11.77 -32.78
C SER A 970 -26.12 -11.28 -33.27
N ALA A 971 -27.05 -12.18 -33.61
CA ALA A 971 -28.40 -11.78 -34.02
C ALA A 971 -29.19 -11.17 -32.86
N LEU A 972 -29.02 -11.70 -31.64
CA LEU A 972 -29.62 -11.13 -30.43
C LEU A 972 -28.91 -9.84 -30.00
N ALA A 973 -27.57 -9.87 -29.96
CA ALA A 973 -26.78 -8.69 -29.60
C ALA A 973 -27.08 -7.49 -30.51
N ALA A 974 -27.31 -7.72 -31.81
CA ALA A 974 -27.69 -6.67 -32.75
C ALA A 974 -29.04 -5.99 -32.42
N VAL A 975 -30.03 -6.73 -31.88
CA VAL A 975 -31.37 -6.19 -31.54
C VAL A 975 -31.29 -5.04 -30.54
N GLU A 976 -30.37 -5.15 -29.59
CA GLU A 976 -30.15 -4.16 -28.53
C GLU A 976 -28.93 -3.25 -28.80
N GLY A 977 -28.27 -3.41 -29.96
CA GLY A 977 -27.08 -2.67 -30.32
C GLY A 977 -25.83 -3.03 -29.50
N ASN A 978 -25.80 -4.21 -28.88
CA ASN A 978 -24.67 -4.66 -28.06
C ASN A 978 -23.53 -5.26 -28.92
N PRO A 979 -22.28 -5.19 -28.45
CA PRO A 979 -21.19 -5.91 -29.09
C PRO A 979 -21.19 -7.40 -28.73
N VAL A 980 -20.45 -8.17 -29.53
CA VAL A 980 -19.95 -9.49 -29.14
C VAL A 980 -18.44 -9.37 -28.90
N VAL A 981 -18.04 -9.53 -27.65
CA VAL A 981 -16.66 -9.58 -27.19
C VAL A 981 -16.14 -11.01 -27.32
N LEU A 982 -15.01 -11.19 -28.00
CA LEU A 982 -14.37 -12.49 -28.18
C LEU A 982 -13.33 -12.72 -27.08
N THR A 983 -13.31 -13.93 -26.52
CA THR A 983 -12.32 -14.36 -25.53
C THR A 983 -11.76 -15.76 -25.84
N HIS A 984 -10.58 -16.08 -25.31
CA HIS A 984 -10.03 -17.42 -25.44
C HIS A 984 -10.74 -18.38 -24.46
N PRO A 985 -11.09 -19.62 -24.88
CA PRO A 985 -11.95 -20.52 -24.09
C PRO A 985 -11.38 -20.97 -22.74
N LYS A 986 -10.07 -20.79 -22.53
CA LYS A 986 -9.32 -21.30 -21.36
C LYS A 986 -8.42 -20.26 -20.69
N GLU A 987 -8.32 -19.07 -21.25
CA GLU A 987 -7.40 -18.04 -20.79
C GLU A 987 -8.05 -16.69 -21.07
N ALA A 988 -8.15 -15.80 -20.07
CA ALA A 988 -8.63 -14.45 -20.32
C ALA A 988 -7.49 -13.67 -20.96
N GLN A 989 -7.72 -13.13 -22.15
CA GLN A 989 -6.68 -12.34 -22.82
C GLN A 989 -6.70 -10.91 -22.33
N PHE A 990 -5.51 -10.32 -22.14
CA PHE A 990 -5.38 -8.94 -21.67
C PHE A 990 -6.19 -7.96 -22.52
N THR A 991 -6.11 -8.03 -23.85
CA THR A 991 -6.86 -7.13 -24.74
C THR A 991 -8.37 -7.27 -24.57
N THR A 992 -8.86 -8.49 -24.34
CA THR A 992 -10.27 -8.72 -24.01
C THR A 992 -10.63 -8.12 -22.67
N MET A 993 -9.81 -8.35 -21.65
CA MET A 993 -10.00 -7.83 -20.29
C MET A 993 -10.04 -6.29 -20.31
N ASP A 994 -9.00 -5.65 -20.86
CA ASP A 994 -8.90 -4.20 -21.05
C ASP A 994 -10.12 -3.59 -21.75
N THR A 995 -10.63 -4.27 -22.79
CA THR A 995 -11.88 -3.85 -23.45
C THR A 995 -13.06 -3.89 -22.49
N LEU A 996 -13.21 -4.96 -21.69
CA LEU A 996 -14.31 -5.06 -20.72
C LEU A 996 -14.18 -4.00 -19.61
N ALA A 997 -12.98 -3.79 -19.07
CA ALA A 997 -12.70 -2.76 -18.06
C ALA A 997 -13.02 -1.35 -18.57
N THR A 998 -12.64 -1.04 -19.82
CA THR A 998 -12.92 0.26 -20.46
C THR A 998 -14.41 0.62 -20.41
N PHE A 999 -15.29 -0.38 -20.49
CA PHE A 999 -16.75 -0.16 -20.50
C PHE A 999 -17.47 -0.65 -19.23
N ALA A 1000 -16.73 -1.15 -18.24
CA ALA A 1000 -17.30 -1.60 -16.96
C ALA A 1000 -18.16 -0.51 -16.27
N PRO A 1001 -17.80 0.78 -16.25
CA PRO A 1001 -18.61 1.82 -15.60
C PRO A 1001 -20.02 2.02 -16.16
N VAL A 1002 -20.28 1.52 -17.37
CA VAL A 1002 -21.59 1.62 -18.04
C VAL A 1002 -22.23 0.26 -18.28
N THR A 1003 -21.64 -0.82 -17.74
CA THR A 1003 -22.12 -2.20 -17.92
C THR A 1003 -22.97 -2.64 -16.74
N ASP A 1004 -24.17 -3.14 -17.02
CA ASP A 1004 -25.08 -3.69 -16.01
C ASP A 1004 -24.96 -5.22 -15.92
N MET A 1005 -24.71 -5.89 -17.05
CA MET A 1005 -24.66 -7.35 -17.13
C MET A 1005 -23.83 -7.86 -18.30
N TYR A 1006 -23.09 -8.96 -18.12
CA TYR A 1006 -22.42 -9.69 -19.21
C TYR A 1006 -23.17 -10.98 -19.58
N TYR A 1007 -23.41 -11.18 -20.88
CA TYR A 1007 -24.01 -12.43 -21.38
C TYR A 1007 -22.95 -13.40 -21.90
N ILE A 1008 -22.76 -14.53 -21.24
CA ILE A 1008 -21.78 -15.55 -21.65
C ILE A 1008 -22.44 -16.55 -22.61
N LEU A 1009 -21.94 -16.61 -23.86
CA LEU A 1009 -22.49 -17.47 -24.91
C LEU A 1009 -21.80 -18.83 -24.95
N GLY A 1010 -22.59 -19.89 -24.74
CA GLY A 1010 -22.12 -21.27 -24.73
C GLY A 1010 -21.79 -21.81 -23.33
N GLY A 1011 -21.68 -23.14 -23.22
CA GLY A 1011 -21.39 -23.81 -21.95
C GLY A 1011 -19.92 -23.69 -21.53
N GLU A 1012 -19.54 -24.32 -20.41
CA GLU A 1012 -18.17 -24.33 -19.89
C GLU A 1012 -17.11 -24.82 -20.91
N GLY A 1013 -17.49 -25.71 -21.82
CA GLY A 1013 -16.61 -26.17 -22.90
C GLY A 1013 -16.31 -25.10 -23.97
N ALA A 1014 -17.14 -24.05 -24.06
CA ALA A 1014 -16.95 -22.91 -24.94
C ALA A 1014 -16.16 -21.80 -24.23
N ILE A 1015 -16.52 -21.47 -22.98
CA ILE A 1015 -15.80 -20.54 -22.11
C ILE A 1015 -15.87 -21.10 -20.70
N SER A 1016 -14.74 -21.49 -20.11
CA SER A 1016 -14.72 -22.02 -18.74
C SER A 1016 -15.13 -20.96 -17.71
N ASP A 1017 -15.70 -21.38 -16.59
CA ASP A 1017 -16.08 -20.45 -15.52
C ASP A 1017 -14.86 -19.69 -14.98
N SER A 1018 -13.70 -20.32 -14.92
CA SER A 1018 -12.44 -19.66 -14.57
C SER A 1018 -12.09 -18.48 -15.48
N VAL A 1019 -12.37 -18.57 -16.79
CA VAL A 1019 -12.14 -17.46 -17.71
C VAL A 1019 -13.16 -16.36 -17.49
N VAL A 1020 -14.42 -16.71 -17.22
CA VAL A 1020 -15.44 -15.73 -16.87
C VAL A 1020 -15.02 -14.99 -15.61
N GLU A 1021 -14.61 -15.70 -14.56
CA GLU A 1021 -14.10 -15.11 -13.32
C GLU A 1021 -12.91 -14.18 -13.58
N SER A 1022 -11.91 -14.60 -14.37
CA SER A 1022 -10.77 -13.74 -14.73
C SER A 1022 -11.17 -12.50 -15.53
N LEU A 1023 -12.15 -12.60 -16.44
CA LEU A 1023 -12.65 -11.45 -17.20
C LEU A 1023 -13.42 -10.46 -16.33
N MET A 1024 -14.04 -10.94 -15.25
CA MET A 1024 -14.86 -10.14 -14.33
C MET A 1024 -14.09 -9.67 -13.08
N ALA A 1025 -12.84 -10.10 -12.90
CA ALA A 1025 -12.00 -9.73 -11.77
C ALA A 1025 -11.45 -8.30 -11.86
N GLN A 1026 -11.72 -7.59 -12.97
CA GLN A 1026 -11.23 -6.24 -13.26
C GLN A 1026 -12.13 -5.12 -12.75
#